data_AF-A0A921IAZ9-F1
#
_entry.id   AF-A0A921IAZ9-F1
#
_cell.length_a   1.000
_cell.length_b   1.000
_cell.length_c   1.000
_cell.angle_alpha   90.00
_cell.angle_beta   90.00
_cell.angle_gamma   90.00
#
_symmetry.space_group_name_H-M   'P 1'
#
loop_
_entity.id
_entity.type
_entity.pdbx_description
1 polymer ?
#
loop_
_entity_poly.entity_id
_entity_poly.type
_entity_poly.pdbx_seq_one_letter_code
_entity_poly.pdbx_strand_id
1 'polypeptide(L)'
;MNRNTILTSLTAAALAGLFLTGNVSENVKADVKPDGETTKAKTAEENAQANVDSAQKDVDNAQQEVDSAKANLDSAQSNAAGPDSAYSDQQSKTDAAKKTETDKKSALDKADDAQKQAEALVNDSKNPDKVKQANDDVTAKSGALDTAKKEQTIADKNASDQDEQVKQDQSQVNDLTKTRDNKQNDKNTADQKVKDTEDALKGTGIKEAKDAVDTYQKNFDNLNENIKKNQGILKHNQDILKQNQDKLTPANTNLSNAKKAIKNASNQLTADNTKLSEKKTALDNAKKEAQSAAGFFKSLAEDTSLTAEQRKDAQQAYGIVMNDGKYQGIKLTWYDPSKQLGKDGDATSLANIQATLSDLDDLVNVRKQYNLRQPKVSLTAMAVAMMSSDYLLTHEFDHPILHKENGPFFADEQDIAEGAGQVGLYMNEKEYIDHLIQEYPEYARYSYDTGNLSYDQWKANNDFWEQHGLILYGGGDRVIGHYVSMVNPYQDGVGMGNSGDDIGTTDIIADLKYKKVPYKTVTEEDGTVETYYNLVPIGVNENPNKGFTIDQYKNLVNNYVANPNQANFVQAAQKAVDYAQSVVNDDQNRLTELQDEQDRAQSNVDSLNKAISETQKAIENTNNQINTDQIELGKQKNNLSQVQDRLNTLTASQDQKIKNFNAAVENQKKAEIALTEAQSNLDKATNTLNAAKDKLNNLQSIAKTKAEAVKNAQDELATAQKRVEDLKNAPQILAQVNDAQAKAQKEYDAAKKAADEAQAQLNKLESAKSTADTQVSAAQAEYDAALAKLKAAEDKLANAKNSLKKIKQSVSLIDQSSTGATETSSEFKRIRLTHNAYVYTKSLKIVKHKTHKNTLLKKGHYIKAWNKGKIVTIKGNKFYQIGKNRLVRAANTVTRKAKRSYVLAVVKGRKNHKVRVYLENGKFAKKYVYGQKTYKLAEKKTIKGKTYYRIYGKKLWVCANKIDLKK
;
A
#
# COMPACT_ATOMS: atom_id res chain seq x y z
N MET A 1 92.53 -93.75 -100.28
CA MET A 1 93.57 -94.46 -99.48
C MET A 1 93.49 -93.86 -98.07
N ASN A 2 93.34 -94.58 -96.95
CA ASN A 2 93.70 -95.96 -96.54
C ASN A 2 95.16 -96.12 -96.08
N ARG A 3 95.32 -96.71 -94.88
CA ARG A 3 96.51 -97.29 -94.20
C ARG A 3 97.52 -96.42 -93.42
N ASN A 4 97.60 -96.76 -92.12
CA ASN A 4 98.79 -97.23 -91.35
C ASN A 4 99.89 -96.23 -90.91
N THR A 5 100.77 -96.50 -89.91
CA THR A 5 100.82 -97.32 -88.64
C THR A 5 102.18 -96.96 -87.94
N ILE A 6 102.50 -97.55 -86.77
CA ILE A 6 103.83 -97.59 -86.08
C ILE A 6 104.06 -96.33 -85.20
N LEU A 7 104.30 -96.39 -83.87
CA LEU A 7 105.39 -96.99 -83.05
C LEU A 7 106.75 -96.25 -83.25
N THR A 8 107.76 -96.22 -82.35
CA THR A 8 108.09 -97.12 -81.21
C THR A 8 109.08 -96.46 -80.21
N SER A 9 108.86 -96.64 -78.89
CA SER A 9 109.88 -97.01 -77.85
C SER A 9 111.12 -96.11 -77.56
N LEU A 10 112.00 -96.35 -76.56
CA LEU A 10 112.30 -97.50 -75.67
C LEU A 10 112.73 -96.93 -74.26
N THR A 11 112.12 -97.29 -73.11
CA THR A 11 112.59 -98.23 -72.03
C THR A 11 113.99 -97.95 -71.42
N ALA A 12 114.34 -98.17 -70.13
CA ALA A 12 113.72 -98.65 -68.86
C ALA A 12 114.49 -97.98 -67.66
N ALA A 13 114.48 -98.34 -66.36
CA ALA A 13 113.98 -99.42 -65.49
C ALA A 13 113.61 -98.82 -64.08
N ALA A 14 113.07 -99.46 -63.02
CA ALA A 14 113.06 -100.82 -62.43
C ALA A 14 114.36 -101.20 -61.66
N LEU A 15 114.41 -101.77 -60.43
CA LEU A 15 113.51 -102.50 -59.47
C LEU A 15 113.65 -101.87 -58.04
N ALA A 16 112.77 -101.94 -57.02
CA ALA A 16 111.91 -102.96 -56.36
C ALA A 16 112.50 -103.60 -55.07
N GLY A 17 111.63 -104.06 -54.14
CA GLY A 17 111.98 -104.70 -52.84
C GLY A 17 111.64 -103.85 -51.60
N LEU A 18 110.84 -104.18 -50.57
CA LEU A 18 110.03 -105.33 -50.10
C LEU A 18 110.49 -105.97 -48.75
N PHE A 19 109.94 -105.47 -47.63
CA PHE A 19 109.59 -106.14 -46.35
C PHE A 19 110.64 -106.75 -45.36
N LEU A 20 110.25 -106.66 -44.06
CA LEU A 20 110.47 -107.56 -42.88
C LEU A 20 111.74 -107.51 -41.99
N THR A 21 111.47 -107.49 -40.66
CA THR A 21 112.27 -107.96 -39.49
C THR A 21 113.66 -107.34 -39.19
N GLY A 22 114.09 -107.17 -37.92
CA GLY A 22 113.36 -107.26 -36.64
C GLY A 22 114.23 -107.44 -35.38
N ASN A 23 113.79 -106.79 -34.27
CA ASN A 23 114.10 -107.11 -32.86
C ASN A 23 115.50 -106.76 -32.26
N VAL A 24 115.53 -106.74 -30.92
CA VAL A 24 116.68 -106.67 -29.97
C VAL A 24 117.35 -105.30 -29.71
N SER A 25 117.47 -105.06 -28.41
CA SER A 25 117.85 -103.91 -27.57
C SER A 25 119.36 -103.66 -27.39
N GLU A 26 119.70 -102.84 -26.37
CA GLU A 26 121.00 -102.74 -25.65
C GLU A 26 122.10 -101.82 -26.26
N ASN A 27 123.04 -101.22 -25.49
CA ASN A 27 123.19 -101.23 -24.01
C ASN A 27 123.77 -99.95 -23.35
N VAL A 28 123.44 -99.87 -22.06
CA VAL A 28 123.87 -99.03 -20.92
C VAL A 28 125.35 -98.61 -20.82
N LYS A 29 125.55 -97.37 -20.33
CA LYS A 29 126.50 -96.95 -19.26
C LYS A 29 125.81 -95.81 -18.46
N ALA A 30 125.67 -95.72 -17.14
CA ALA A 30 126.45 -96.17 -15.96
C ALA A 30 127.84 -95.49 -15.85
N ASP A 31 128.26 -94.89 -14.73
CA ASP A 31 127.60 -94.49 -13.47
C ASP A 31 128.50 -93.40 -12.83
N VAL A 32 127.93 -92.41 -12.13
CA VAL A 32 128.70 -91.48 -11.27
C VAL A 32 127.85 -91.02 -10.07
N LYS A 33 127.91 -91.78 -8.98
CA LYS A 33 127.89 -91.18 -7.63
C LYS A 33 129.22 -90.45 -7.37
N PRO A 34 129.17 -89.35 -6.60
CA PRO A 34 129.79 -89.35 -5.27
C PRO A 34 128.69 -89.23 -4.19
N ASP A 35 128.66 -90.07 -3.16
CA ASP A 35 129.41 -89.96 -1.90
C ASP A 35 129.03 -88.71 -1.08
N GLY A 36 128.31 -88.95 0.03
CA GLY A 36 127.74 -87.89 0.87
C GLY A 36 126.44 -88.29 1.60
N GLU A 37 126.56 -89.19 2.57
CA GLU A 37 125.74 -89.35 3.79
C GLU A 37 124.20 -89.14 3.82
N THR A 38 123.54 -90.13 4.41
CA THR A 38 122.26 -90.05 5.14
C THR A 38 120.98 -89.63 4.39
N THR A 39 120.20 -90.66 4.04
CA THR A 39 118.77 -90.55 3.77
C THR A 39 118.00 -89.90 4.93
N LYS A 40 117.32 -88.79 4.65
CA LYS A 40 116.14 -88.36 5.40
C LYS A 40 115.05 -88.04 4.37
N ALA A 41 113.90 -88.70 4.47
CA ALA A 41 112.83 -88.52 3.50
C ALA A 41 112.27 -87.09 3.61
N LYS A 42 112.52 -86.27 2.59
CA LYS A 42 111.91 -84.93 2.44
C LYS A 42 110.38 -85.05 2.43
N THR A 43 109.73 -84.09 3.04
CA THR A 43 108.27 -83.97 3.00
C THR A 43 107.78 -83.72 1.56
N ALA A 44 106.50 -84.00 1.31
CA ALA A 44 105.88 -83.75 0.01
C ALA A 44 105.98 -82.29 -0.45
N GLU A 45 106.09 -81.34 0.50
CA GLU A 45 106.26 -79.92 0.22
C GLU A 45 107.69 -79.57 -0.22
N GLU A 46 108.72 -80.10 0.46
CA GLU A 46 110.14 -79.84 0.13
C GLU A 46 110.56 -80.42 -1.22
N ASN A 47 110.04 -81.59 -1.60
CA ASN A 47 110.27 -82.17 -2.94
C ASN A 47 109.49 -81.40 -4.03
N ALA A 48 108.28 -80.91 -3.73
CA ALA A 48 107.55 -80.05 -4.64
C ALA A 48 108.26 -78.71 -4.87
N GLN A 49 108.91 -78.14 -3.84
CA GLN A 49 109.69 -76.90 -3.98
C GLN A 49 110.96 -77.10 -4.82
N ALA A 50 111.75 -78.16 -4.60
CA ALA A 50 112.95 -78.41 -5.40
C ALA A 50 112.66 -78.55 -6.91
N ASN A 51 111.50 -79.13 -7.26
CA ASN A 51 111.02 -79.22 -8.64
C ASN A 51 110.60 -77.85 -9.22
N VAL A 52 110.12 -76.92 -8.40
CA VAL A 52 109.86 -75.53 -8.82
C VAL A 52 111.18 -74.82 -9.15
N ASP A 53 112.19 -74.99 -8.30
CA ASP A 53 113.46 -74.27 -8.43
C ASP A 53 114.25 -74.75 -9.67
N SER A 54 114.25 -76.06 -9.96
CA SER A 54 114.84 -76.59 -11.20
C SER A 54 114.08 -76.13 -12.44
N ALA A 55 112.75 -76.10 -12.41
CA ALA A 55 111.94 -75.65 -13.54
C ALA A 55 112.04 -74.13 -13.78
N GLN A 56 112.41 -73.34 -12.77
CA GLN A 56 112.68 -71.91 -12.94
C GLN A 56 113.96 -71.70 -13.78
N LYS A 57 115.01 -72.49 -13.52
CA LYS A 57 116.25 -72.42 -14.30
C LYS A 57 116.11 -72.84 -15.77
N ASP A 58 115.20 -73.79 -16.06
CA ASP A 58 114.81 -74.13 -17.44
C ASP A 58 114.22 -72.91 -18.19
N VAL A 59 113.42 -72.07 -17.51
CA VAL A 59 112.81 -70.86 -18.09
C VAL A 59 113.86 -69.80 -18.40
N ASP A 60 114.70 -69.49 -17.41
CA ASP A 60 115.66 -68.39 -17.51
C ASP A 60 116.67 -68.62 -18.66
N ASN A 61 117.09 -69.88 -18.87
CA ASN A 61 117.90 -70.28 -20.03
C ASN A 61 117.15 -70.16 -21.37
N ALA A 62 115.89 -70.59 -21.42
CA ALA A 62 115.09 -70.57 -22.65
C ALA A 62 114.74 -69.14 -23.10
N GLN A 63 114.59 -68.19 -22.17
CA GLN A 63 114.44 -66.76 -22.50
C GLN A 63 115.68 -66.22 -23.22
N GLN A 64 116.89 -66.64 -22.82
CA GLN A 64 118.13 -66.19 -23.42
C GLN A 64 118.34 -66.72 -24.86
N GLU A 65 117.78 -67.90 -25.19
CA GLU A 65 117.68 -68.35 -26.58
C GLU A 65 116.71 -67.48 -27.41
N VAL A 66 115.53 -67.12 -26.86
CA VAL A 66 114.52 -66.27 -27.52
C VAL A 66 115.09 -64.91 -27.90
N ASP A 67 115.75 -64.24 -26.95
CA ASP A 67 116.31 -62.90 -27.16
C ASP A 67 117.41 -62.90 -28.23
N SER A 68 118.19 -63.99 -28.30
CA SER A 68 119.23 -64.19 -29.32
C SER A 68 118.62 -64.45 -30.71
N ALA A 69 117.60 -65.29 -30.81
CA ALA A 69 116.92 -65.57 -32.08
C ALA A 69 116.15 -64.34 -32.60
N LYS A 70 115.62 -63.49 -31.71
CA LYS A 70 114.94 -62.23 -32.08
C LYS A 70 115.88 -61.29 -32.84
N ALA A 71 117.12 -61.14 -32.39
CA ALA A 71 118.12 -60.29 -33.02
C ALA A 71 118.49 -60.78 -34.43
N ASN A 72 118.62 -62.10 -34.60
CA ASN A 72 118.89 -62.71 -35.91
C ASN A 72 117.73 -62.46 -36.90
N LEU A 73 116.48 -62.62 -36.44
CA LEU A 73 115.27 -62.34 -37.23
C LEU A 73 115.21 -60.89 -37.71
N ASP A 74 115.41 -59.93 -36.81
CA ASP A 74 115.35 -58.49 -37.16
C ASP A 74 116.46 -58.11 -38.15
N SER A 75 117.66 -58.71 -38.01
CA SER A 75 118.76 -58.49 -38.94
C SER A 75 118.51 -59.15 -40.31
N ALA A 76 117.83 -60.30 -40.36
CA ALA A 76 117.43 -60.94 -41.63
C ALA A 76 116.36 -60.10 -42.36
N GLN A 77 115.35 -59.62 -41.64
CA GLN A 77 114.30 -58.75 -42.19
C GLN A 77 114.87 -57.44 -42.75
N SER A 78 115.83 -56.83 -42.06
CA SER A 78 116.50 -55.61 -42.56
C SER A 78 117.29 -55.83 -43.86
N ASN A 79 117.79 -57.05 -44.11
CA ASN A 79 118.57 -57.36 -45.32
C ASN A 79 117.69 -57.64 -46.55
N ALA A 80 116.44 -58.09 -46.36
CA ALA A 80 115.53 -58.41 -47.46
C ALA A 80 114.93 -57.17 -48.15
N ALA A 81 114.87 -56.02 -47.47
CA ALA A 81 114.23 -54.80 -47.98
C ALA A 81 114.82 -54.26 -49.31
N GLY A 82 116.13 -54.49 -49.56
CA GLY A 82 116.80 -54.09 -50.80
C GLY A 82 116.34 -54.89 -52.02
N PRO A 83 116.52 -56.22 -52.04
CA PRO A 83 116.01 -57.11 -53.08
C PRO A 83 114.51 -56.93 -53.39
N ASP A 84 113.68 -56.75 -52.36
CA ASP A 84 112.24 -56.59 -52.50
C ASP A 84 111.84 -55.33 -53.28
N SER A 85 112.44 -54.19 -52.94
CA SER A 85 112.18 -52.92 -53.65
C SER A 85 112.62 -53.01 -55.11
N ALA A 86 113.78 -53.61 -55.37
CA ALA A 86 114.32 -53.75 -56.73
C ALA A 86 113.43 -54.66 -57.61
N TYR A 87 112.89 -55.74 -57.05
CA TYR A 87 111.97 -56.63 -57.76
C TYR A 87 110.63 -55.91 -58.06
N SER A 88 110.03 -55.26 -57.07
CA SER A 88 108.75 -54.54 -57.21
C SER A 88 108.80 -53.41 -58.25
N ASP A 89 109.89 -52.65 -58.30
CA ASP A 89 110.09 -51.57 -59.27
C ASP A 89 110.28 -52.07 -60.71
N GLN A 90 110.74 -53.31 -60.91
CA GLN A 90 110.89 -53.91 -62.25
C GLN A 90 109.63 -54.69 -62.67
N GLN A 91 108.91 -55.29 -61.71
CA GLN A 91 107.59 -55.88 -61.91
C GLN A 91 106.63 -54.84 -62.50
N SER A 92 106.52 -53.68 -61.85
CA SER A 92 105.63 -52.58 -62.25
C SER A 92 105.89 -52.09 -63.69
N LYS A 93 107.16 -52.06 -64.14
CA LYS A 93 107.54 -51.68 -65.51
C LYS A 93 107.17 -52.78 -66.53
N THR A 94 107.30 -54.04 -66.13
CA THR A 94 107.00 -55.21 -66.97
C THR A 94 105.51 -55.34 -67.23
N ASP A 95 104.69 -55.13 -66.20
CA ASP A 95 103.22 -55.17 -66.33
C ASP A 95 102.68 -54.02 -67.19
N ALA A 96 103.28 -52.83 -67.10
CA ALA A 96 102.97 -51.70 -67.99
C ALA A 96 103.30 -52.01 -69.46
N ALA A 97 104.43 -52.69 -69.73
CA ALA A 97 104.81 -53.11 -71.08
C ALA A 97 103.86 -54.19 -71.63
N LYS A 98 103.56 -55.24 -70.85
CA LYS A 98 102.58 -56.28 -71.21
C LYS A 98 101.17 -55.75 -71.41
N LYS A 99 100.74 -54.77 -70.61
CA LYS A 99 99.45 -54.10 -70.86
C LYS A 99 99.46 -53.38 -72.20
N THR A 100 100.57 -52.72 -72.56
CA THR A 100 100.71 -52.03 -73.85
C THR A 100 100.69 -53.01 -75.03
N GLU A 101 101.36 -54.16 -74.93
CA GLU A 101 101.23 -55.28 -75.88
C GLU A 101 99.77 -55.74 -76.02
N THR A 102 99.08 -55.97 -74.91
CA THR A 102 97.68 -56.46 -74.87
C THR A 102 96.69 -55.44 -75.45
N ASP A 103 96.85 -54.16 -75.12
CA ASP A 103 96.04 -53.05 -75.65
C ASP A 103 96.22 -52.94 -77.17
N LYS A 104 97.45 -53.10 -77.69
CA LYS A 104 97.74 -53.06 -79.12
C LYS A 104 97.25 -54.31 -79.86
N LYS A 105 97.36 -55.50 -79.27
CA LYS A 105 96.75 -56.72 -79.84
C LYS A 105 95.23 -56.57 -79.96
N SER A 106 94.59 -56.02 -78.93
CA SER A 106 93.16 -55.71 -78.91
C SER A 106 92.73 -54.63 -79.91
N ALA A 107 93.67 -53.83 -80.42
CA ALA A 107 93.43 -52.86 -81.50
C ALA A 107 93.60 -53.49 -82.89
N LEU A 108 94.58 -54.38 -83.05
CA LEU A 108 94.78 -55.21 -84.25
C LEU A 108 93.55 -56.10 -84.52
N ASP A 109 93.10 -56.86 -83.51
CA ASP A 109 91.95 -57.76 -83.65
C ASP A 109 90.66 -57.03 -84.09
N LYS A 110 90.49 -55.78 -83.64
CA LYS A 110 89.37 -54.92 -84.07
C LYS A 110 89.52 -54.39 -85.49
N ALA A 111 90.75 -54.21 -85.98
CA ALA A 111 91.00 -53.83 -87.37
C ALA A 111 90.75 -55.01 -88.31
N ASP A 112 91.17 -56.23 -87.92
CA ASP A 112 90.89 -57.47 -88.66
C ASP A 112 89.38 -57.78 -88.72
N ASP A 113 88.64 -57.56 -87.64
CA ASP A 113 87.17 -57.74 -87.65
C ASP A 113 86.43 -56.62 -88.41
N ALA A 114 86.97 -55.40 -88.42
CA ALA A 114 86.47 -54.33 -89.29
C ALA A 114 86.71 -54.65 -90.78
N GLN A 115 87.87 -55.25 -91.11
CA GLN A 115 88.21 -55.68 -92.47
C GLN A 115 87.21 -56.72 -92.99
N LYS A 116 86.97 -57.79 -92.21
CA LYS A 116 85.95 -58.82 -92.54
C LYS A 116 84.56 -58.23 -92.71
N GLN A 117 84.19 -57.24 -91.89
CA GLN A 117 82.89 -56.55 -92.01
C GLN A 117 82.80 -55.67 -93.27
N ALA A 118 83.89 -54.99 -93.66
CA ALA A 118 83.94 -54.22 -94.91
C ALA A 118 83.92 -55.13 -96.15
N GLU A 119 84.58 -56.29 -96.11
CA GLU A 119 84.50 -57.32 -97.15
C GLU A 119 83.09 -57.87 -97.29
N ALA A 120 82.42 -58.16 -96.16
CA ALA A 120 81.01 -58.55 -96.14
C ALA A 120 80.10 -57.45 -96.71
N LEU A 121 80.37 -56.17 -96.39
CA LEU A 121 79.65 -55.03 -96.96
C LEU A 121 79.78 -54.94 -98.49
N VAL A 122 80.98 -55.21 -99.01
CA VAL A 122 81.29 -55.24 -100.45
C VAL A 122 80.68 -56.46 -101.16
N ASN A 123 80.36 -57.53 -100.43
CA ASN A 123 79.61 -58.67 -100.95
C ASN A 123 78.09 -58.41 -100.93
N ASP A 124 77.56 -57.81 -99.85
CA ASP A 124 76.17 -57.34 -99.79
C ASP A 124 75.87 -56.30 -100.87
N SER A 125 76.78 -55.34 -101.13
CA SER A 125 76.58 -54.29 -102.15
C SER A 125 76.58 -54.83 -103.59
N LYS A 126 77.10 -56.04 -103.80
CA LYS A 126 77.05 -56.76 -105.09
C LYS A 126 75.82 -57.68 -105.20
N ASN A 127 75.05 -57.85 -104.14
CA ASN A 127 73.85 -58.68 -104.12
C ASN A 127 72.60 -57.80 -104.35
N PRO A 128 71.94 -57.90 -105.53
CA PRO A 128 70.81 -57.02 -105.87
C PRO A 128 69.61 -57.20 -104.94
N ASP A 129 69.37 -58.41 -104.42
CA ASP A 129 68.26 -58.65 -103.47
C ASP A 129 68.51 -57.96 -102.13
N LYS A 130 69.77 -57.90 -101.68
CA LYS A 130 70.15 -57.17 -100.45
C LYS A 130 70.04 -55.66 -100.62
N VAL A 131 70.44 -55.14 -101.78
CA VAL A 131 70.25 -53.72 -102.12
C VAL A 131 68.77 -53.38 -102.25
N LYS A 132 67.93 -54.26 -102.83
CA LYS A 132 66.48 -54.07 -102.87
C LYS A 132 65.86 -54.09 -101.46
N GLN A 133 66.20 -55.08 -100.64
CA GLN A 133 65.69 -55.23 -99.27
C GLN A 133 65.93 -53.95 -98.43
N ALA A 134 67.11 -53.33 -98.54
CA ALA A 134 67.42 -52.09 -97.84
C ALA A 134 66.56 -50.88 -98.29
N ASN A 135 66.13 -50.84 -99.56
CA ASN A 135 65.25 -49.79 -100.09
C ASN A 135 63.77 -50.04 -99.75
N ASP A 136 63.34 -51.30 -99.72
CA ASP A 136 62.01 -51.69 -99.27
C ASP A 136 61.79 -51.31 -97.78
N ASP A 137 62.80 -51.54 -96.93
CA ASP A 137 62.77 -51.19 -95.49
C ASP A 137 62.60 -49.67 -95.26
N VAL A 138 63.31 -48.82 -96.01
CA VAL A 138 63.14 -47.35 -95.95
C VAL A 138 61.70 -46.96 -96.29
N THR A 139 61.09 -47.61 -97.28
CA THR A 139 59.70 -47.36 -97.68
C THR A 139 58.72 -47.76 -96.57
N ALA A 140 58.93 -48.94 -95.96
CA ALA A 140 58.09 -49.43 -94.87
C ALA A 140 58.17 -48.55 -93.60
N LYS A 141 59.37 -48.14 -93.19
CA LYS A 141 59.56 -47.26 -92.02
C LYS A 141 58.99 -45.84 -92.24
N SER A 142 59.00 -45.35 -93.48
CA SER A 142 58.36 -44.07 -93.83
C SER A 142 56.83 -44.10 -93.58
N GLY A 143 56.15 -45.18 -94.01
CA GLY A 143 54.72 -45.37 -93.77
C GLY A 143 54.33 -45.51 -92.29
N ALA A 144 55.21 -46.11 -91.48
CA ALA A 144 55.03 -46.18 -90.03
C ALA A 144 55.08 -44.80 -89.36
N LEU A 145 56.03 -43.95 -89.76
CA LEU A 145 56.16 -42.58 -89.25
C LEU A 145 54.93 -41.71 -89.56
N ASP A 146 54.40 -41.78 -90.78
CA ASP A 146 53.19 -41.04 -91.15
C ASP A 146 51.91 -41.55 -90.47
N THR A 147 51.91 -42.81 -90.02
CA THR A 147 50.84 -43.36 -89.18
C THR A 147 50.93 -42.79 -87.76
N ALA A 148 52.10 -42.81 -87.14
CA ALA A 148 52.33 -42.25 -85.81
C ALA A 148 51.96 -40.75 -85.72
N LYS A 149 52.34 -39.94 -86.72
CA LYS A 149 51.98 -38.50 -86.77
C LYS A 149 50.47 -38.26 -86.77
N LYS A 150 49.69 -39.09 -87.49
CA LYS A 150 48.23 -38.99 -87.54
C LYS A 150 47.62 -39.32 -86.18
N GLU A 151 48.12 -40.35 -85.50
CA GLU A 151 47.66 -40.71 -84.15
C GLU A 151 47.98 -39.62 -83.12
N GLN A 152 49.17 -39.02 -83.16
CA GLN A 152 49.50 -37.87 -82.31
C GLN A 152 48.53 -36.70 -82.55
N THR A 153 48.32 -36.32 -83.82
CA THR A 153 47.42 -35.22 -84.19
C THR A 153 45.98 -35.42 -83.66
N ILE A 154 45.49 -36.67 -83.65
CA ILE A 154 44.17 -37.02 -83.10
C ILE A 154 44.18 -36.91 -81.55
N ALA A 155 45.24 -37.37 -80.89
CA ALA A 155 45.37 -37.31 -79.44
C ALA A 155 45.49 -35.85 -78.92
N ASP A 156 46.32 -35.03 -79.57
CA ASP A 156 46.47 -33.60 -79.27
C ASP A 156 45.14 -32.85 -79.46
N LYS A 157 44.40 -33.11 -80.55
CA LYS A 157 43.07 -32.52 -80.76
C LYS A 157 42.08 -32.94 -79.66
N ASN A 158 42.02 -34.22 -79.32
CA ASN A 158 41.09 -34.71 -78.27
C ASN A 158 41.38 -34.07 -76.90
N ALA A 159 42.66 -33.83 -76.56
CA ALA A 159 43.02 -33.10 -75.34
C ALA A 159 42.60 -31.62 -75.40
N SER A 160 42.79 -30.95 -76.55
CA SER A 160 42.39 -29.55 -76.75
C SER A 160 40.87 -29.36 -76.69
N ASP A 161 40.09 -30.24 -77.33
CA ASP A 161 38.62 -30.16 -77.32
C ASP A 161 38.06 -30.38 -75.90
N GLN A 162 38.71 -31.21 -75.09
CA GLN A 162 38.33 -31.43 -73.69
C GLN A 162 38.73 -30.28 -72.76
N ASP A 163 39.81 -29.55 -73.06
CA ASP A 163 40.21 -28.35 -72.33
C ASP A 163 39.21 -27.20 -72.54
N GLU A 164 38.62 -27.08 -73.73
CA GLU A 164 37.56 -26.10 -73.98
C GLU A 164 36.26 -26.42 -73.22
N GLN A 165 35.89 -27.70 -73.09
CA GLN A 165 34.78 -28.11 -72.22
C GLN A 165 35.03 -27.73 -70.75
N VAL A 166 36.27 -27.91 -70.25
CA VAL A 166 36.63 -27.50 -68.88
C VAL A 166 36.47 -26.00 -68.66
N LYS A 167 36.76 -25.15 -69.66
CA LYS A 167 36.50 -23.69 -69.57
C LYS A 167 35.00 -23.38 -69.51
N GLN A 168 34.18 -24.05 -70.32
CA GLN A 168 32.73 -23.86 -70.32
C GLN A 168 32.09 -24.26 -68.99
N ASP A 169 32.42 -25.45 -68.48
CA ASP A 169 31.95 -25.94 -67.18
C ASP A 169 32.39 -25.00 -66.03
N GLN A 170 33.62 -24.47 -66.11
CA GLN A 170 34.15 -23.53 -65.13
C GLN A 170 33.39 -22.19 -65.14
N SER A 171 32.95 -21.72 -66.30
CA SER A 171 32.06 -20.54 -66.39
C SER A 171 30.68 -20.83 -65.81
N GLN A 172 30.10 -22.00 -66.11
CA GLN A 172 28.78 -22.37 -65.58
C GLN A 172 28.75 -22.43 -64.05
N VAL A 173 29.81 -22.95 -63.42
CA VAL A 173 29.99 -22.92 -61.96
C VAL A 173 30.10 -21.48 -61.42
N ASN A 174 30.80 -20.58 -62.12
CA ASN A 174 30.91 -19.18 -61.72
C ASN A 174 29.55 -18.45 -61.75
N ASP A 175 28.71 -18.70 -62.76
CA ASP A 175 27.40 -18.05 -62.90
C ASP A 175 26.33 -18.66 -61.96
N LEU A 176 26.38 -19.96 -61.69
CA LEU A 176 25.56 -20.58 -60.66
C LEU A 176 25.96 -20.12 -59.25
N THR A 177 27.23 -19.80 -59.01
CA THR A 177 27.69 -19.18 -57.75
C THR A 177 27.04 -17.80 -57.55
N LYS A 178 27.05 -16.93 -58.56
CA LYS A 178 26.36 -15.63 -58.54
C LYS A 178 24.86 -15.80 -58.29
N THR A 179 24.24 -16.79 -58.94
CA THR A 179 22.81 -17.13 -58.77
C THR A 179 22.49 -17.51 -57.32
N ARG A 180 23.29 -18.39 -56.70
CA ARG A 180 23.15 -18.79 -55.29
C ARG A 180 23.29 -17.60 -54.35
N ASP A 181 24.32 -16.76 -54.55
CA ASP A 181 24.56 -15.59 -53.71
C ASP A 181 23.42 -14.56 -53.79
N ASN A 182 22.85 -14.35 -54.98
CA ASN A 182 21.64 -13.54 -55.15
C ASN A 182 20.44 -14.14 -54.40
N LYS A 183 20.19 -15.45 -54.48
CA LYS A 183 19.10 -16.09 -53.70
C LYS A 183 19.34 -16.11 -52.20
N GLN A 184 20.59 -16.08 -51.74
CA GLN A 184 20.92 -15.87 -50.33
C GLN A 184 20.55 -14.44 -49.88
N ASN A 185 20.71 -13.43 -50.73
CA ASN A 185 20.30 -12.05 -50.47
C ASN A 185 18.78 -11.86 -50.52
N ASP A 186 18.09 -12.50 -51.46
CA ASP A 186 16.61 -12.56 -51.49
C ASP A 186 16.06 -13.11 -50.17
N LYS A 187 16.60 -14.25 -49.70
CA LYS A 187 16.23 -14.83 -48.40
C LYS A 187 16.50 -13.90 -47.23
N ASN A 188 17.71 -13.32 -47.14
CA ASN A 188 18.07 -12.36 -46.08
C ASN A 188 17.09 -11.17 -46.01
N THR A 189 16.58 -10.74 -47.17
CA THR A 189 15.60 -9.65 -47.28
C THR A 189 14.22 -10.09 -46.78
N ALA A 190 13.77 -11.30 -47.13
CA ALA A 190 12.51 -11.85 -46.66
C ALA A 190 12.51 -12.15 -45.15
N ASP A 191 13.60 -12.71 -44.62
CA ASP A 191 13.83 -12.93 -43.17
C ASP A 191 13.67 -11.62 -42.39
N GLN A 192 14.22 -10.51 -42.91
CA GLN A 192 14.09 -9.20 -42.29
C GLN A 192 12.66 -8.65 -42.40
N LYS A 193 11.95 -8.89 -43.51
CA LYS A 193 10.56 -8.44 -43.71
C LYS A 193 9.55 -9.13 -42.79
N VAL A 194 9.73 -10.43 -42.52
CA VAL A 194 8.96 -11.17 -41.51
C VAL A 194 9.15 -10.54 -40.14
N LYS A 195 10.40 -10.21 -39.78
CA LYS A 195 10.73 -9.62 -38.49
C LYS A 195 10.19 -8.18 -38.32
N ASP A 196 10.21 -7.37 -39.37
CA ASP A 196 9.63 -6.02 -39.34
C ASP A 196 8.11 -6.05 -39.18
N THR A 197 7.43 -7.03 -39.80
CA THR A 197 5.98 -7.23 -39.62
C THR A 197 5.63 -7.86 -38.27
N GLU A 198 6.48 -8.76 -37.74
CA GLU A 198 6.37 -9.31 -36.38
C GLU A 198 6.50 -8.22 -35.30
N ASP A 199 7.43 -7.26 -35.46
CA ASP A 199 7.56 -6.12 -34.53
C ASP A 199 6.41 -5.10 -34.69
N ALA A 200 5.86 -4.92 -35.89
CA ALA A 200 4.69 -4.04 -36.12
C ALA A 200 3.38 -4.51 -35.46
N LEU A 201 3.26 -5.82 -35.15
CA LEU A 201 2.15 -6.42 -34.41
C LEU A 201 2.19 -6.14 -32.89
N LYS A 202 3.30 -5.62 -32.36
CA LYS A 202 3.51 -5.43 -30.91
C LYS A 202 3.10 -4.02 -30.46
N GLY A 203 2.27 -3.93 -29.43
CA GLY A 203 1.90 -2.65 -28.79
C GLY A 203 0.90 -1.81 -29.60
N THR A 204 -0.22 -2.41 -30.01
CA THR A 204 -1.23 -1.79 -30.88
C THR A 204 -2.26 -0.91 -30.17
N GLY A 205 -2.21 -0.75 -28.85
CA GLY A 205 -3.11 0.11 -28.09
C GLY A 205 -4.53 -0.45 -27.87
N ILE A 206 -4.83 -1.66 -28.36
CA ILE A 206 -6.16 -2.28 -28.28
C ILE A 206 -6.56 -2.57 -26.83
N LYS A 207 -5.62 -2.98 -25.97
CA LYS A 207 -5.94 -3.25 -24.55
C LYS A 207 -6.29 -1.94 -23.85
N GLU A 208 -5.48 -0.92 -24.05
CA GLU A 208 -5.65 0.42 -23.48
C GLU A 208 -6.96 1.07 -23.96
N ALA A 209 -7.39 0.80 -25.20
CA ALA A 209 -8.69 1.22 -25.71
C ALA A 209 -9.86 0.45 -25.07
N LYS A 210 -9.74 -0.87 -24.85
CA LYS A 210 -10.75 -1.66 -24.11
C LYS A 210 -10.88 -1.23 -22.65
N ASP A 211 -9.75 -1.08 -21.95
CA ASP A 211 -9.72 -0.61 -20.55
C ASP A 211 -10.43 0.76 -20.42
N ALA A 212 -10.31 1.62 -21.45
CA ALA A 212 -11.00 2.90 -21.51
C ALA A 212 -12.51 2.78 -21.81
N VAL A 213 -12.92 1.90 -22.74
CA VAL A 213 -14.35 1.59 -23.00
C VAL A 213 -15.03 1.13 -21.72
N ASP A 214 -14.46 0.13 -21.03
CA ASP A 214 -15.01 -0.42 -19.78
C ASP A 214 -15.15 0.67 -18.69
N THR A 215 -14.20 1.61 -18.64
CA THR A 215 -14.21 2.75 -17.70
C THR A 215 -15.30 3.76 -18.03
N TYR A 216 -15.42 4.20 -19.29
CA TYR A 216 -16.41 5.19 -19.70
C TYR A 216 -17.85 4.64 -19.67
N GLN A 217 -18.03 3.36 -20.01
CA GLN A 217 -19.32 2.66 -19.86
C GLN A 217 -19.75 2.65 -18.39
N LYS A 218 -18.88 2.21 -17.48
CA LYS A 218 -19.19 2.19 -16.04
C LYS A 218 -19.50 3.57 -15.46
N ASN A 219 -18.82 4.63 -15.93
CA ASN A 219 -19.14 6.00 -15.52
C ASN A 219 -20.54 6.43 -16.01
N PHE A 220 -20.89 6.09 -17.25
CA PHE A 220 -22.21 6.38 -17.83
C PHE A 220 -23.34 5.64 -17.08
N ASP A 221 -23.14 4.37 -16.75
CA ASP A 221 -24.13 3.57 -16.01
C ASP A 221 -24.36 4.10 -14.59
N ASN A 222 -23.29 4.39 -13.85
CA ASN A 222 -23.37 4.99 -12.51
C ASN A 222 -24.12 6.34 -12.51
N LEU A 223 -23.89 7.18 -13.53
CA LEU A 223 -24.55 8.48 -13.66
C LEU A 223 -26.05 8.33 -13.95
N ASN A 224 -26.46 7.36 -14.77
CA ASN A 224 -27.88 7.05 -14.97
C ASN A 224 -28.58 6.60 -13.68
N GLU A 225 -27.93 5.76 -12.85
CA GLU A 225 -28.48 5.38 -11.55
C GLU A 225 -28.60 6.56 -10.59
N ASN A 226 -27.58 7.43 -10.53
CA ASN A 226 -27.61 8.66 -9.72
C ASN A 226 -28.75 9.60 -10.15
N ILE A 227 -28.89 9.86 -11.45
CA ILE A 227 -29.99 10.70 -11.99
C ILE A 227 -31.35 10.12 -11.60
N LYS A 228 -31.55 8.80 -11.80
CA LYS A 228 -32.81 8.11 -11.45
C LYS A 228 -33.11 8.17 -9.95
N LYS A 229 -32.09 8.03 -9.09
CA LYS A 229 -32.21 8.16 -7.64
C LYS A 229 -32.56 9.60 -7.24
N ASN A 230 -31.87 10.58 -7.82
CA ASN A 230 -32.09 12.00 -7.54
C ASN A 230 -33.48 12.46 -8.03
N GLN A 231 -33.99 11.93 -9.15
CA GLN A 231 -35.39 12.13 -9.58
C GLN A 231 -36.41 11.58 -8.55
N GLY A 232 -36.12 10.43 -7.92
CA GLY A 232 -36.93 9.90 -6.82
C GLY A 232 -36.93 10.81 -5.58
N ILE A 233 -35.76 11.34 -5.21
CA ILE A 233 -35.61 12.30 -4.10
C ILE A 233 -36.33 13.63 -4.42
N LEU A 234 -36.21 14.12 -5.66
CA LEU A 234 -36.90 15.33 -6.12
C LEU A 234 -38.42 15.21 -5.95
N LYS A 235 -39.01 14.08 -6.40
CA LYS A 235 -40.43 13.81 -6.23
C LYS A 235 -40.81 13.74 -4.75
N HIS A 236 -40.05 13.03 -3.92
CA HIS A 236 -40.32 12.96 -2.48
C HIS A 236 -40.32 14.34 -1.82
N ASN A 237 -39.36 15.20 -2.17
CA ASN A 237 -39.31 16.57 -1.65
C ASN A 237 -40.50 17.41 -2.15
N GLN A 238 -40.97 17.22 -3.39
CA GLN A 238 -42.20 17.86 -3.90
C GLN A 238 -43.46 17.38 -3.15
N ASP A 239 -43.58 16.08 -2.88
CA ASP A 239 -44.68 15.51 -2.11
C ASP A 239 -44.69 16.05 -0.65
N ILE A 240 -43.51 16.20 -0.02
CA ILE A 240 -43.36 16.79 1.32
C ILE A 240 -43.65 18.30 1.32
N LEU A 241 -43.20 19.05 0.31
CA LEU A 241 -43.51 20.48 0.16
C LEU A 241 -45.03 20.69 0.12
N LYS A 242 -45.74 19.89 -0.68
CA LYS A 242 -47.20 19.94 -0.75
C LYS A 242 -47.84 19.61 0.60
N GLN A 243 -47.42 18.53 1.28
CA GLN A 243 -47.96 18.18 2.60
C GLN A 243 -47.78 19.29 3.65
N ASN A 244 -46.69 20.07 3.58
CA ASN A 244 -46.48 21.19 4.49
C ASN A 244 -47.34 22.41 4.11
N GLN A 245 -47.55 22.67 2.81
CA GLN A 245 -48.48 23.69 2.33
C GLN A 245 -49.94 23.36 2.68
N ASP A 246 -50.38 22.12 2.49
CA ASP A 246 -51.73 21.65 2.83
C ASP A 246 -52.01 21.80 4.34
N LYS A 247 -50.99 21.65 5.21
CA LYS A 247 -51.07 21.87 6.67
C LYS A 247 -51.02 23.34 7.09
N LEU A 248 -50.43 24.23 6.28
CA LEU A 248 -50.29 25.64 6.61
C LEU A 248 -51.65 26.38 6.64
N THR A 249 -52.59 25.98 5.79
CA THR A 249 -53.95 26.55 5.75
C THR A 249 -54.71 26.39 7.09
N PRO A 250 -54.93 25.17 7.64
CA PRO A 250 -55.59 25.03 8.94
C PRO A 250 -54.78 25.61 10.10
N ALA A 251 -53.44 25.62 10.04
CA ALA A 251 -52.62 26.28 11.06
C ALA A 251 -52.89 27.79 11.12
N ASN A 252 -52.95 28.47 9.96
CA ASN A 252 -53.35 29.88 9.88
C ASN A 252 -54.80 30.13 10.31
N THR A 253 -55.73 29.21 10.01
CA THR A 253 -57.11 29.29 10.51
C THR A 253 -57.17 29.25 12.04
N ASN A 254 -56.42 28.34 12.68
CA ASN A 254 -56.36 28.24 14.14
C ASN A 254 -55.75 29.49 14.78
N LEU A 255 -54.67 30.03 14.20
CA LEU A 255 -54.04 31.28 14.64
C LEU A 255 -55.00 32.48 14.53
N SER A 256 -55.81 32.55 13.47
CA SER A 256 -56.84 33.57 13.30
C SER A 256 -57.97 33.45 14.34
N ASN A 257 -58.40 32.22 14.62
CA ASN A 257 -59.41 31.92 15.64
C ASN A 257 -58.92 32.28 17.05
N ALA A 258 -57.67 31.95 17.40
CA ALA A 258 -57.06 32.34 18.69
C ALA A 258 -57.00 33.87 18.85
N LYS A 259 -56.54 34.60 17.83
CA LYS A 259 -56.52 36.07 17.82
C LYS A 259 -57.92 36.68 17.97
N LYS A 260 -58.95 36.06 17.40
CA LYS A 260 -60.36 36.44 17.59
C LYS A 260 -60.86 36.16 19.02
N ALA A 261 -60.48 35.02 19.60
CA ALA A 261 -60.85 34.65 20.97
C ALA A 261 -60.23 35.62 22.00
N ILE A 262 -58.93 35.95 21.88
CA ILE A 262 -58.25 36.97 22.69
C ILE A 262 -58.99 38.30 22.63
N LYS A 263 -59.36 38.77 21.43
CA LYS A 263 -60.09 40.04 21.28
C LYS A 263 -61.45 40.01 22.00
N ASN A 264 -62.18 38.89 21.93
CA ASN A 264 -63.45 38.74 22.63
C ASN A 264 -63.27 38.74 24.16
N ALA A 265 -62.29 37.99 24.69
CA ALA A 265 -62.00 37.95 26.12
C ALA A 265 -61.52 39.31 26.66
N SER A 266 -60.66 40.01 25.91
CA SER A 266 -60.20 41.36 26.29
C SER A 266 -61.35 42.38 26.33
N ASN A 267 -62.35 42.25 25.45
CA ASN A 267 -63.56 43.09 25.50
C ASN A 267 -64.42 42.76 26.74
N GLN A 268 -64.58 41.47 27.07
CA GLN A 268 -65.35 41.03 28.24
C GLN A 268 -64.71 41.53 29.55
N LEU A 269 -63.39 41.31 29.71
CA LEU A 269 -62.60 41.80 30.84
C LEU A 269 -62.72 43.31 31.02
N THR A 270 -62.82 44.07 29.93
CA THR A 270 -63.03 45.54 29.98
C THR A 270 -64.42 45.90 30.50
N ALA A 271 -65.46 45.18 30.07
CA ALA A 271 -66.83 45.39 30.52
C ALA A 271 -67.01 45.00 32.00
N ASP A 272 -66.42 43.90 32.45
CA ASP A 272 -66.56 43.44 33.84
C ASP A 272 -65.66 44.21 34.83
N ASN A 273 -64.50 44.74 34.39
CA ASN A 273 -63.78 45.77 35.16
C ASN A 273 -64.60 47.06 35.33
N THR A 274 -65.41 47.43 34.32
CA THR A 274 -66.30 48.60 34.44
C THR A 274 -67.34 48.37 35.52
N LYS A 275 -68.02 47.21 35.52
CA LYS A 275 -68.98 46.82 36.58
C LYS A 275 -68.33 46.73 37.96
N LEU A 276 -67.10 46.24 38.05
CA LEU A 276 -66.33 46.20 39.30
C LEU A 276 -66.09 47.61 39.87
N SER A 277 -65.83 48.60 39.01
CA SER A 277 -65.72 50.02 39.40
C SER A 277 -67.05 50.58 39.92
N GLU A 278 -68.17 50.26 39.25
CA GLU A 278 -69.52 50.61 39.71
C GLU A 278 -69.83 50.00 41.09
N LYS A 279 -69.46 48.73 41.33
CA LYS A 279 -69.67 48.09 42.64
C LYS A 279 -68.80 48.68 43.74
N LYS A 280 -67.54 49.03 43.44
CA LYS A 280 -66.66 49.73 44.40
C LYS A 280 -67.23 51.10 44.77
N THR A 281 -67.71 51.86 43.77
CA THR A 281 -68.41 53.14 43.99
C THR A 281 -69.67 52.98 44.86
N ALA A 282 -70.48 51.93 44.62
CA ALA A 282 -71.67 51.65 45.43
C ALA A 282 -71.33 51.26 46.88
N LEU A 283 -70.25 50.48 47.09
CA LEU A 283 -69.74 50.14 48.42
C LEU A 283 -69.25 51.38 49.18
N ASP A 284 -68.50 52.27 48.54
CA ASP A 284 -67.99 53.48 49.20
C ASP A 284 -69.12 54.46 49.54
N ASN A 285 -70.17 54.53 48.72
CA ASN A 285 -71.39 55.26 49.06
C ASN A 285 -72.14 54.62 50.24
N ALA A 286 -72.28 53.29 50.29
CA ALA A 286 -72.88 52.59 51.42
C ALA A 286 -72.10 52.79 52.73
N LYS A 287 -70.76 52.81 52.68
CA LYS A 287 -69.92 53.09 53.86
C LYS A 287 -70.10 54.52 54.38
N LYS A 288 -70.26 55.51 53.50
CA LYS A 288 -70.57 56.90 53.87
C LYS A 288 -71.95 57.03 54.49
N GLU A 289 -72.97 56.44 53.85
CA GLU A 289 -74.34 56.39 54.36
C GLU A 289 -74.39 55.75 55.76
N ALA A 290 -73.56 54.73 56.02
CA ALA A 290 -73.44 54.11 57.34
C ALA A 290 -72.84 55.03 58.43
N GLN A 291 -72.20 56.17 58.10
CA GLN A 291 -71.69 57.13 59.09
C GLN A 291 -72.73 58.19 59.50
N SER A 292 -74.03 57.93 59.33
CA SER A 292 -75.10 58.91 59.64
C SER A 292 -76.37 58.28 60.21
N ALA A 293 -77.29 59.13 60.68
CA ALA A 293 -78.64 58.76 61.10
C ALA A 293 -79.39 57.97 60.02
N ALA A 294 -79.19 58.30 58.74
CA ALA A 294 -79.78 57.53 57.64
C ALA A 294 -79.28 56.08 57.65
N GLY A 295 -77.98 55.86 57.80
CA GLY A 295 -77.40 54.52 57.92
C GLY A 295 -77.94 53.75 59.13
N PHE A 296 -78.08 54.41 60.27
CA PHE A 296 -78.66 53.84 61.49
C PHE A 296 -80.12 53.44 61.26
N PHE A 297 -81.00 54.37 60.88
CA PHE A 297 -82.42 54.11 60.63
C PHE A 297 -82.61 53.06 59.53
N LYS A 298 -81.81 53.07 58.46
CA LYS A 298 -81.81 52.06 57.41
C LYS A 298 -81.46 50.67 57.93
N SER A 299 -80.48 50.55 58.83
CA SER A 299 -80.12 49.26 59.43
C SER A 299 -81.26 48.67 60.26
N LEU A 300 -81.99 49.51 61.00
CA LEU A 300 -83.20 49.10 61.75
C LEU A 300 -84.36 48.78 60.81
N ALA A 301 -84.54 49.55 59.73
CA ALA A 301 -85.53 49.30 58.67
C ALA A 301 -85.32 47.95 57.94
N GLU A 302 -84.08 47.49 57.86
CA GLU A 302 -83.68 46.18 57.30
C GLU A 302 -83.66 45.05 58.35
N ASP A 303 -83.71 45.35 59.65
CA ASP A 303 -83.61 44.35 60.71
C ASP A 303 -84.91 43.54 60.87
N THR A 304 -84.88 42.29 60.41
CA THR A 304 -85.98 41.33 60.51
C THR A 304 -86.34 40.90 61.93
N SER A 305 -85.49 41.16 62.94
CA SER A 305 -85.76 40.83 64.35
C SER A 305 -86.72 41.81 65.04
N LEU A 306 -86.83 43.05 64.53
CA LEU A 306 -87.73 44.08 65.06
C LEU A 306 -89.20 43.83 64.70
N THR A 307 -90.12 44.58 65.32
CA THR A 307 -91.54 44.53 64.91
C THR A 307 -91.76 45.17 63.54
N ALA A 308 -92.92 44.90 62.91
CA ALA A 308 -93.30 45.55 61.65
C ALA A 308 -93.48 47.07 61.81
N GLU A 309 -94.05 47.52 62.94
CA GLU A 309 -94.21 48.96 63.20
C GLU A 309 -92.86 49.63 63.53
N GLN A 310 -91.94 48.96 64.22
CA GLN A 310 -90.57 49.47 64.45
C GLN A 310 -89.78 49.62 63.15
N ARG A 311 -89.83 48.62 62.25
CA ARG A 311 -89.23 48.75 60.90
C ARG A 311 -89.87 49.89 60.10
N LYS A 312 -91.18 50.08 60.19
CA LYS A 312 -91.90 51.14 59.49
C LYS A 312 -91.56 52.54 60.04
N ASP A 313 -91.48 52.69 61.35
CA ASP A 313 -91.00 53.91 62.02
C ASP A 313 -89.55 54.23 61.59
N ALA A 314 -88.68 53.21 61.50
CA ALA A 314 -87.32 53.36 60.98
C ALA A 314 -87.25 53.73 59.48
N GLN A 315 -88.13 53.15 58.64
CA GLN A 315 -88.24 53.51 57.22
C GLN A 315 -88.72 54.95 57.03
N GLN A 316 -89.59 55.43 57.90
CA GLN A 316 -90.13 56.78 57.91
C GLN A 316 -89.07 57.80 58.38
N ALA A 317 -88.37 57.48 59.47
CA ALA A 317 -87.23 58.24 59.97
C ALA A 317 -86.11 58.39 58.92
N TYR A 318 -85.76 57.29 58.24
CA TYR A 318 -84.84 57.29 57.10
C TYR A 318 -85.32 58.21 55.97
N GLY A 319 -86.61 58.16 55.61
CA GLY A 319 -87.19 59.04 54.58
C GLY A 319 -87.10 60.54 54.92
N ILE A 320 -87.26 60.89 56.20
CA ILE A 320 -87.13 62.25 56.72
C ILE A 320 -85.69 62.76 56.57
N VAL A 321 -84.70 62.07 57.16
CA VAL A 321 -83.28 62.51 57.08
C VAL A 321 -82.66 62.35 55.69
N MET A 322 -83.30 61.62 54.77
CA MET A 322 -82.96 61.57 53.34
C MET A 322 -83.78 62.57 52.48
N ASN A 323 -84.61 63.41 53.10
CA ASN A 323 -85.43 64.44 52.46
C ASN A 323 -86.23 63.94 51.24
N ASP A 324 -86.87 62.76 51.41
CA ASP A 324 -87.46 62.00 50.31
C ASP A 324 -88.84 62.48 49.85
N GLY A 325 -89.43 63.44 50.58
CA GLY A 325 -90.72 64.07 50.29
C GLY A 325 -91.96 63.27 50.72
N LYS A 326 -91.81 62.10 51.34
CA LYS A 326 -92.96 61.25 51.71
C LYS A 326 -93.59 61.61 53.04
N TYR A 327 -92.81 62.04 54.04
CA TYR A 327 -93.35 62.35 55.36
C TYR A 327 -94.20 63.62 55.32
N GLN A 328 -95.46 63.53 55.76
CA GLN A 328 -96.49 64.56 55.63
C GLN A 328 -96.70 65.14 54.19
N GLY A 329 -96.07 64.56 53.15
CA GLY A 329 -95.96 65.17 51.82
C GLY A 329 -95.00 66.37 51.74
N ILE A 330 -94.16 66.57 52.76
CA ILE A 330 -93.27 67.71 52.94
C ILE A 330 -91.86 67.35 52.46
N LYS A 331 -91.23 68.29 51.76
CA LYS A 331 -89.81 68.25 51.42
C LYS A 331 -89.14 69.54 51.89
N LEU A 332 -88.10 69.41 52.71
CA LEU A 332 -87.36 70.52 53.27
C LEU A 332 -86.57 71.24 52.16
N THR A 333 -86.70 72.56 52.05
CA THR A 333 -86.06 73.37 50.99
C THR A 333 -84.64 73.80 51.32
N TRP A 334 -84.31 73.88 52.61
CA TRP A 334 -83.00 74.31 53.13
C TRP A 334 -82.01 73.15 53.36
N TYR A 335 -82.47 71.89 53.30
CA TYR A 335 -81.68 70.71 53.65
C TYR A 335 -81.37 69.82 52.43
N ASP A 336 -80.08 69.60 52.17
CA ASP A 336 -79.56 68.71 51.13
C ASP A 336 -78.74 67.56 51.75
N PRO A 337 -79.26 66.32 51.78
CA PRO A 337 -78.56 65.17 52.37
C PRO A 337 -77.32 64.72 51.57
N SER A 338 -77.01 65.34 50.42
CA SER A 338 -75.71 65.16 49.75
C SER A 338 -74.61 66.10 50.26
N LYS A 339 -74.95 67.07 51.12
CA LYS A 339 -74.04 68.09 51.67
C LYS A 339 -74.02 68.18 53.20
N GLN A 340 -75.16 67.90 53.84
CA GLN A 340 -75.34 67.97 55.30
C GLN A 340 -75.18 66.56 55.90
N LEU A 341 -76.26 65.76 55.96
CA LEU A 341 -76.34 64.38 56.47
C LEU A 341 -75.05 63.74 57.01
N GLY A 342 -74.92 63.70 58.33
CA GLY A 342 -73.86 63.00 59.05
C GLY A 342 -72.53 63.76 59.10
N LYS A 343 -72.56 65.06 58.85
CA LYS A 343 -71.39 65.94 58.97
C LYS A 343 -71.11 66.21 60.44
N ASP A 344 -69.82 66.27 60.81
CA ASP A 344 -69.39 66.69 62.14
C ASP A 344 -70.10 67.98 62.59
N GLY A 345 -70.74 67.90 63.76
CA GLY A 345 -71.58 68.94 64.36
C GLY A 345 -73.09 68.74 64.13
N ASP A 346 -73.54 68.13 63.02
CA ASP A 346 -74.99 68.01 62.76
C ASP A 346 -75.66 66.90 63.62
N ALA A 347 -76.96 67.06 63.88
CA ALA A 347 -77.76 66.15 64.70
C ALA A 347 -77.97 64.78 64.07
N THR A 348 -77.71 64.64 62.76
CA THR A 348 -77.69 63.35 62.06
C THR A 348 -76.32 62.65 62.09
N SER A 349 -75.29 63.24 62.72
CA SER A 349 -73.98 62.61 62.91
C SER A 349 -74.01 61.52 64.00
N LEU A 350 -73.26 60.43 63.80
CA LEU A 350 -73.23 59.32 64.76
C LEU A 350 -72.75 59.74 66.17
N ALA A 351 -71.92 60.79 66.26
CA ALA A 351 -71.49 61.35 67.53
C ALA A 351 -72.66 62.01 68.29
N ASN A 352 -73.46 62.84 67.62
CA ASN A 352 -74.56 63.54 68.27
C ASN A 352 -75.74 62.61 68.59
N ILE A 353 -76.07 61.64 67.74
CA ILE A 353 -77.04 60.57 68.06
C ILE A 353 -76.64 59.84 69.35
N GLN A 354 -75.33 59.66 69.60
CA GLN A 354 -74.82 59.06 70.82
C GLN A 354 -74.81 60.04 72.01
N ALA A 355 -74.60 61.34 71.79
CA ALA A 355 -74.66 62.37 72.83
C ALA A 355 -76.08 62.53 73.41
N THR A 356 -77.10 62.58 72.54
CA THR A 356 -78.53 62.66 72.90
C THR A 356 -79.02 61.53 73.83
N LEU A 357 -78.26 60.43 73.95
CA LEU A 357 -78.57 59.38 74.92
C LEU A 357 -78.48 59.86 76.39
N SER A 358 -77.80 60.98 76.66
CA SER A 358 -77.79 61.63 77.98
C SER A 358 -79.11 62.34 78.27
N ASP A 359 -79.64 63.14 77.34
CA ASP A 359 -80.94 63.82 77.49
C ASP A 359 -82.08 62.80 77.73
N LEU A 360 -82.00 61.63 77.09
CA LEU A 360 -82.93 60.51 77.35
C LEU A 360 -82.79 59.89 78.75
N ASP A 361 -81.57 59.84 79.32
CA ASP A 361 -81.36 59.39 80.71
C ASP A 361 -81.87 60.41 81.73
N ASP A 362 -81.68 61.70 81.46
CA ASP A 362 -82.19 62.78 82.31
C ASP A 362 -83.72 62.83 82.28
N LEU A 363 -84.35 62.62 81.10
CA LEU A 363 -85.80 62.42 81.00
C LEU A 363 -86.27 61.22 81.84
N VAL A 364 -85.54 60.09 81.79
CA VAL A 364 -85.83 58.92 82.62
C VAL A 364 -85.71 59.23 84.12
N ASN A 365 -84.76 60.08 84.52
CA ASN A 365 -84.58 60.50 85.92
C ASN A 365 -85.72 61.42 86.39
N VAL A 366 -86.06 62.44 85.61
CA VAL A 366 -87.22 63.33 85.85
C VAL A 366 -88.52 62.53 85.95
N ARG A 367 -88.77 61.63 84.99
CA ARG A 367 -89.98 60.79 84.99
C ARG A 367 -90.08 59.91 86.23
N LYS A 368 -88.97 59.34 86.72
CA LYS A 368 -88.92 58.61 88.00
C LYS A 368 -89.22 59.51 89.20
N GLN A 369 -88.63 60.71 89.26
CA GLN A 369 -88.83 61.66 90.37
C GLN A 369 -90.30 62.05 90.54
N TYR A 370 -91.00 62.31 89.43
CA TYR A 370 -92.42 62.69 89.44
C TYR A 370 -93.37 61.48 89.46
N ASN A 371 -92.85 60.24 89.55
CA ASN A 371 -93.60 58.98 89.47
C ASN A 371 -94.47 58.87 88.20
N LEU A 372 -93.95 59.40 87.09
CA LEU A 372 -94.59 59.40 85.78
C LEU A 372 -94.15 58.19 84.96
N ARG A 373 -95.00 57.76 84.04
CA ARG A 373 -94.64 56.77 83.03
C ARG A 373 -93.52 57.30 82.12
N GLN A 374 -92.60 56.42 81.74
CA GLN A 374 -91.57 56.72 80.75
C GLN A 374 -92.18 56.66 79.34
N PRO A 375 -91.89 57.63 78.45
CA PRO A 375 -92.25 57.51 77.04
C PRO A 375 -91.36 56.49 76.32
N LYS A 376 -91.80 56.11 75.12
CA LYS A 376 -91.00 55.35 74.16
C LYS A 376 -90.29 56.29 73.19
N VAL A 377 -89.12 55.90 72.73
CA VAL A 377 -88.47 56.57 71.60
C VAL A 377 -89.25 56.23 70.32
N SER A 378 -89.63 57.26 69.56
CA SER A 378 -90.10 57.13 68.18
C SER A 378 -89.00 57.60 67.24
N LEU A 379 -88.69 56.80 66.22
CA LEU A 379 -87.65 57.14 65.25
C LEU A 379 -88.13 58.26 64.31
N THR A 380 -89.43 58.32 64.01
CA THR A 380 -90.04 59.45 63.30
C THR A 380 -89.83 60.75 64.08
N ALA A 381 -90.18 60.80 65.37
CA ALA A 381 -89.95 61.98 66.21
C ALA A 381 -88.45 62.32 66.32
N MET A 382 -87.61 61.31 66.51
CA MET A 382 -86.14 61.46 66.53
C MET A 382 -85.62 62.13 65.26
N ALA A 383 -86.17 61.77 64.08
CA ALA A 383 -85.79 62.37 62.81
C ALA A 383 -86.36 63.79 62.58
N VAL A 384 -87.56 64.10 63.09
CA VAL A 384 -88.09 65.49 63.06
C VAL A 384 -87.23 66.39 63.95
N ALA A 385 -86.92 65.95 65.18
CA ALA A 385 -86.10 66.69 66.12
C ALA A 385 -84.68 66.94 65.58
N MET A 386 -84.06 65.95 64.94
CA MET A 386 -82.78 66.13 64.22
C MET A 386 -82.87 67.23 63.15
N MET A 387 -83.94 67.26 62.35
CA MET A 387 -84.13 68.30 61.33
C MET A 387 -84.49 69.68 61.91
N SER A 388 -85.07 69.74 63.11
CA SER A 388 -85.31 70.99 63.83
C SER A 388 -84.01 71.53 64.43
N SER A 389 -83.23 70.68 65.10
CA SER A 389 -81.89 71.00 65.61
C SER A 389 -80.92 71.42 64.49
N ASP A 390 -80.97 70.79 63.31
CA ASP A 390 -80.13 71.13 62.15
C ASP A 390 -80.60 72.38 61.40
N TYR A 391 -81.88 72.75 61.49
CA TYR A 391 -82.38 74.01 60.96
C TYR A 391 -81.77 75.19 61.73
N LEU A 392 -81.77 75.10 63.06
CA LEU A 392 -81.29 76.12 63.98
C LEU A 392 -79.77 76.41 63.84
N LEU A 393 -78.98 75.49 63.25
CA LEU A 393 -77.57 75.74 62.91
C LEU A 393 -77.34 76.86 61.87
N THR A 394 -78.38 77.26 61.11
CA THR A 394 -78.23 78.27 60.04
C THR A 394 -79.34 79.31 59.99
N HIS A 395 -80.23 79.35 60.99
CA HIS A 395 -81.37 80.26 61.09
C HIS A 395 -81.44 80.89 62.50
N GLU A 396 -82.37 81.83 62.71
CA GLU A 396 -82.59 82.42 64.04
C GLU A 396 -83.30 81.43 64.98
N PHE A 397 -83.18 81.62 66.30
CA PHE A 397 -83.72 80.68 67.29
C PHE A 397 -85.24 80.88 67.49
N ASP A 398 -86.02 80.17 66.67
CA ASP A 398 -87.48 79.98 66.79
C ASP A 398 -87.89 78.71 66.00
N HIS A 399 -89.12 78.22 66.20
CA HIS A 399 -89.60 76.99 65.57
C HIS A 399 -89.69 77.12 64.03
N PRO A 400 -88.99 76.29 63.23
CA PRO A 400 -89.03 76.35 61.77
C PRO A 400 -90.44 76.32 61.15
N ILE A 401 -91.44 75.73 61.80
CA ILE A 401 -92.83 75.75 61.30
C ILE A 401 -93.47 77.16 61.22
N LEU A 402 -92.96 78.13 61.98
CA LEU A 402 -93.42 79.52 61.95
C LEU A 402 -92.85 80.28 60.74
N HIS A 403 -91.62 79.95 60.34
CA HIS A 403 -90.84 80.60 59.27
C HIS A 403 -91.13 80.07 57.86
N LYS A 404 -92.35 80.34 57.38
CA LYS A 404 -92.85 79.88 56.06
C LYS A 404 -92.04 80.39 54.88
N GLU A 405 -91.28 81.48 55.06
CA GLU A 405 -90.30 82.01 54.12
C GLU A 405 -89.10 81.08 53.88
N ASN A 406 -88.72 80.26 54.87
CA ASN A 406 -87.60 79.31 54.78
C ASN A 406 -88.05 77.93 54.26
N GLY A 407 -89.35 77.64 54.30
CA GLY A 407 -89.99 76.48 53.68
C GLY A 407 -91.13 75.87 54.49
N PRO A 408 -91.71 74.75 54.03
CA PRO A 408 -92.58 73.93 54.85
C PRO A 408 -91.76 73.09 55.83
N PHE A 409 -92.18 73.06 57.11
CA PHE A 409 -91.66 72.16 58.14
C PHE A 409 -92.76 71.23 58.68
N PHE A 410 -92.36 70.18 59.40
CA PHE A 410 -93.27 69.13 59.85
C PHE A 410 -94.16 69.58 61.01
N ALA A 411 -95.45 69.23 60.95
CA ALA A 411 -96.45 69.63 61.94
C ALA A 411 -96.36 68.90 63.30
N ASP A 412 -95.39 68.00 63.49
CA ASP A 412 -95.17 67.25 64.73
C ASP A 412 -94.01 67.81 65.58
N GLU A 413 -93.41 68.93 65.16
CA GLU A 413 -92.44 69.72 65.94
C GLU A 413 -93.09 70.28 67.21
N GLN A 414 -92.50 70.09 68.40
CA GLN A 414 -93.08 70.56 69.67
C GLN A 414 -92.19 71.46 70.54
N ASP A 415 -91.04 70.98 71.05
CA ASP A 415 -90.25 71.70 72.07
C ASP A 415 -88.79 71.98 71.57
N ILE A 416 -88.25 73.19 71.77
CA ILE A 416 -86.88 73.59 71.35
C ILE A 416 -86.06 74.18 72.52
N ALA A 417 -84.74 74.02 72.55
CA ALA A 417 -83.88 74.45 73.65
C ALA A 417 -82.57 75.13 73.19
N GLU A 418 -82.22 76.24 73.86
CA GLU A 418 -80.92 76.88 73.78
C GLU A 418 -80.05 76.38 74.96
N GLY A 419 -79.19 75.39 74.67
CA GLY A 419 -78.20 74.81 75.59
C GLY A 419 -78.14 73.28 75.58
N ALA A 420 -76.97 72.71 75.85
CA ALA A 420 -76.82 71.29 76.12
C ALA A 420 -77.50 70.86 77.45
N GLY A 421 -78.07 69.66 77.49
CA GLY A 421 -78.82 69.15 78.64
C GLY A 421 -80.26 69.65 78.68
N GLN A 422 -80.99 69.41 77.59
CA GLN A 422 -82.30 70.01 77.29
C GLN A 422 -83.30 69.80 78.43
N VAL A 423 -83.35 68.58 78.96
CA VAL A 423 -84.25 68.21 80.07
C VAL A 423 -83.93 69.01 81.33
N GLY A 424 -82.66 69.31 81.60
CA GLY A 424 -82.27 70.16 82.72
C GLY A 424 -82.77 71.60 82.55
N LEU A 425 -82.62 72.15 81.34
CA LEU A 425 -83.08 73.50 80.99
C LEU A 425 -84.59 73.63 81.09
N TYR A 426 -85.33 72.72 80.47
CA TYR A 426 -86.79 72.67 80.54
C TYR A 426 -87.31 72.51 81.97
N MET A 427 -86.62 71.74 82.82
CA MET A 427 -87.04 71.57 84.21
C MET A 427 -86.77 72.80 85.09
N ASN A 428 -85.92 73.73 84.67
CA ASN A 428 -85.67 74.98 85.40
C ASN A 428 -86.85 75.96 85.32
N GLU A 429 -87.74 75.88 84.32
CA GLU A 429 -88.92 76.75 84.24
C GLU A 429 -89.85 76.64 85.46
N LYS A 430 -89.73 75.53 86.22
CA LYS A 430 -90.36 75.35 87.55
C LYS A 430 -90.04 76.50 88.51
N GLU A 431 -88.91 77.20 88.36
CA GLU A 431 -88.55 78.36 89.18
C GLU A 431 -89.62 79.45 89.17
N TYR A 432 -90.35 79.65 88.06
CA TYR A 432 -91.47 80.61 88.01
C TYR A 432 -92.69 80.15 88.83
N ILE A 433 -92.95 78.84 88.88
CA ILE A 433 -94.00 78.23 89.70
C ILE A 433 -93.59 78.32 91.19
N ASP A 434 -92.36 77.94 91.51
CA ASP A 434 -91.87 77.90 92.89
C ASP A 434 -91.78 79.31 93.50
N HIS A 435 -91.42 80.33 92.71
CA HIS A 435 -91.53 81.74 93.13
C HIS A 435 -92.97 82.19 93.41
N LEU A 436 -93.94 81.82 92.57
CA LEU A 436 -95.35 82.14 92.82
C LEU A 436 -95.91 81.38 94.04
N ILE A 437 -95.46 80.15 94.29
CA ILE A 437 -95.79 79.41 95.52
C ILE A 437 -95.14 80.04 96.76
N GLN A 438 -93.93 80.60 96.63
CA GLN A 438 -93.28 81.32 97.73
C GLN A 438 -93.98 82.65 98.07
N GLU A 439 -94.54 83.35 97.08
CA GLU A 439 -95.34 84.56 97.28
C GLU A 439 -96.77 84.23 97.79
N TYR A 440 -97.38 83.15 97.28
CA TYR A 440 -98.75 82.69 97.60
C TYR A 440 -98.75 81.19 97.99
N PRO A 441 -98.47 80.84 99.26
CA PRO A 441 -98.33 79.44 99.70
C PRO A 441 -99.54 78.53 99.45
N GLU A 442 -100.75 79.09 99.32
CA GLU A 442 -101.95 78.35 98.96
C GLU A 442 -101.92 77.79 97.52
N TYR A 443 -101.07 78.32 96.63
CA TYR A 443 -100.91 77.84 95.26
C TYR A 443 -100.16 76.50 95.18
N ALA A 444 -99.48 76.07 96.27
CA ALA A 444 -98.78 74.79 96.33
C ALA A 444 -99.67 73.58 95.97
N ARG A 445 -100.99 73.70 96.16
CA ARG A 445 -101.96 72.67 95.76
C ARG A 445 -102.07 72.42 94.24
N TYR A 446 -101.52 73.33 93.43
CA TYR A 446 -101.41 73.22 91.97
C TYR A 446 -99.98 72.89 91.51
N SER A 447 -99.11 72.45 92.41
CA SER A 447 -97.80 71.93 92.03
C SER A 447 -97.92 70.60 91.28
N TYR A 448 -96.91 70.33 90.44
CA TYR A 448 -96.80 69.14 89.61
C TYR A 448 -96.03 68.00 90.31
N ASP A 449 -95.23 68.32 91.33
CA ASP A 449 -94.38 67.38 92.09
C ASP A 449 -95.13 66.58 93.18
N THR A 450 -96.47 66.48 93.08
CA THR A 450 -97.35 65.77 94.03
C THR A 450 -97.26 64.23 93.98
N GLY A 451 -96.40 63.66 93.13
CA GLY A 451 -96.02 62.24 93.13
C GLY A 451 -97.07 61.23 92.62
N ASN A 452 -98.24 61.69 92.19
CA ASN A 452 -99.27 60.88 91.50
C ASN A 452 -100.12 61.78 90.59
N LEU A 453 -99.46 62.55 89.72
CA LEU A 453 -100.11 63.55 88.88
C LEU A 453 -100.98 62.88 87.80
N SER A 454 -102.31 62.98 87.93
CA SER A 454 -103.25 62.54 86.90
C SER A 454 -103.32 63.57 85.76
N TYR A 455 -103.81 63.17 84.58
CA TYR A 455 -103.99 64.12 83.48
C TYR A 455 -104.99 65.25 83.81
N ASP A 456 -106.08 64.93 84.51
CA ASP A 456 -107.05 65.94 84.94
C ASP A 456 -106.42 66.93 85.94
N GLN A 457 -105.52 66.46 86.82
CA GLN A 457 -104.78 67.34 87.74
C GLN A 457 -103.70 68.16 87.01
N TRP A 458 -102.93 67.55 86.11
CA TRP A 458 -101.97 68.25 85.24
C TRP A 458 -102.67 69.35 84.44
N LYS A 459 -103.81 69.05 83.81
CA LYS A 459 -104.60 70.05 83.08
C LYS A 459 -105.17 71.12 84.01
N ALA A 460 -105.72 70.76 85.17
CA ALA A 460 -106.23 71.74 86.12
C ALA A 460 -105.13 72.64 86.71
N ASN A 461 -103.90 72.13 86.82
CA ASN A 461 -102.72 72.94 87.15
C ASN A 461 -102.39 73.89 85.99
N ASN A 462 -102.32 73.40 84.74
CA ASN A 462 -102.07 74.26 83.56
C ASN A 462 -103.12 75.39 83.46
N ASP A 463 -104.40 75.03 83.48
CA ASP A 463 -105.53 75.98 83.43
C ASP A 463 -105.43 77.03 84.56
N PHE A 464 -104.93 76.63 85.75
CA PHE A 464 -104.69 77.54 86.87
C PHE A 464 -103.49 78.46 86.62
N TRP A 465 -102.33 77.94 86.24
CA TRP A 465 -101.10 78.71 86.07
C TRP A 465 -101.20 79.72 84.91
N GLU A 466 -101.92 79.39 83.84
CA GLU A 466 -102.26 80.33 82.75
C GLU A 466 -103.03 81.55 83.28
N GLN A 467 -104.05 81.30 84.11
CA GLN A 467 -104.87 82.35 84.74
C GLN A 467 -104.09 83.21 85.76
N HIS A 468 -102.92 82.73 86.22
CA HIS A 468 -102.06 83.44 87.18
C HIS A 468 -100.77 84.00 86.54
N GLY A 469 -100.75 84.10 85.20
CA GLY A 469 -99.72 84.85 84.46
C GLY A 469 -98.41 84.11 84.23
N LEU A 470 -98.47 82.77 84.13
CA LEU A 470 -97.43 81.95 83.51
C LEU A 470 -97.85 81.56 82.09
N ILE A 471 -96.89 81.41 81.18
CA ILE A 471 -97.14 81.18 79.75
C ILE A 471 -96.91 79.69 79.42
N LEU A 472 -97.90 79.02 78.85
CA LEU A 472 -97.81 77.60 78.47
C LEU A 472 -97.42 77.36 77.00
N TYR A 473 -97.57 78.37 76.13
CA TYR A 473 -97.31 78.27 74.70
C TYR A 473 -96.75 79.60 74.16
N GLY A 474 -95.68 79.53 73.36
CA GLY A 474 -94.96 80.71 72.84
C GLY A 474 -93.86 81.21 73.78
N GLY A 475 -93.01 82.12 73.27
CA GLY A 475 -91.84 82.64 73.99
C GLY A 475 -92.09 83.91 74.81
N GLY A 476 -91.27 84.13 75.85
CA GLY A 476 -91.27 85.32 76.70
C GLY A 476 -90.75 85.04 78.12
N ASP A 477 -90.74 86.07 78.97
CA ASP A 477 -90.54 85.86 80.41
C ASP A 477 -91.70 85.04 80.99
N ARG A 478 -91.42 84.16 81.97
CA ARG A 478 -92.40 83.31 82.68
C ARG A 478 -93.07 82.21 81.83
N VAL A 479 -92.41 81.74 80.79
CA VAL A 479 -92.79 80.49 80.10
C VAL A 479 -92.54 79.29 81.01
N ILE A 480 -93.48 78.34 81.00
CA ILE A 480 -93.42 77.03 81.67
C ILE A 480 -93.84 75.87 80.75
N GLY A 481 -93.96 76.14 79.44
CA GLY A 481 -94.49 75.19 78.46
C GLY A 481 -93.70 73.89 78.39
N HIS A 482 -92.36 73.99 78.37
CA HIS A 482 -91.49 72.84 78.25
C HIS A 482 -91.45 72.01 79.55
N TYR A 483 -91.41 72.65 80.72
CA TYR A 483 -91.57 71.97 82.02
C TYR A 483 -92.88 71.18 82.05
N VAL A 484 -93.97 71.82 81.65
CA VAL A 484 -95.31 71.22 81.58
C VAL A 484 -95.37 70.06 80.58
N SER A 485 -94.67 70.16 79.45
CA SER A 485 -94.47 69.07 78.48
C SER A 485 -93.73 67.88 79.12
N MET A 486 -92.59 68.13 79.79
CA MET A 486 -91.77 67.10 80.44
C MET A 486 -92.48 66.37 81.58
N VAL A 487 -93.35 67.05 82.35
CA VAL A 487 -94.15 66.43 83.43
C VAL A 487 -95.52 65.93 82.98
N ASN A 488 -95.82 65.91 81.67
CA ASN A 488 -97.11 65.45 81.13
C ASN A 488 -97.32 63.94 81.36
N PRO A 489 -98.31 63.50 82.17
CA PRO A 489 -98.53 62.09 82.47
C PRO A 489 -98.97 61.26 81.25
N TYR A 490 -99.46 61.90 80.17
CA TYR A 490 -99.95 61.22 78.98
C TYR A 490 -98.98 61.20 77.77
N GLN A 491 -97.84 61.89 77.81
CA GLN A 491 -96.77 61.75 76.79
C GLN A 491 -96.40 60.27 76.59
N ASP A 492 -96.40 59.79 75.33
CA ASP A 492 -96.18 58.38 74.96
C ASP A 492 -94.93 58.15 74.09
N GLY A 493 -94.62 59.14 73.25
CA GLY A 493 -93.47 59.18 72.37
C GLY A 493 -92.51 60.30 72.74
N VAL A 494 -91.23 60.10 72.43
CA VAL A 494 -90.20 61.14 72.45
C VAL A 494 -89.25 60.95 71.26
N GLY A 495 -88.83 62.06 70.67
CA GLY A 495 -87.65 62.20 69.81
C GLY A 495 -86.78 63.33 70.35
N MET A 496 -85.47 63.29 70.12
CA MET A 496 -84.55 64.33 70.57
C MET A 496 -83.47 64.58 69.52
N GLY A 497 -83.24 65.83 69.14
CA GLY A 497 -82.14 66.27 68.30
C GLY A 497 -81.13 67.04 69.14
N ASN A 498 -79.85 66.98 68.77
CA ASN A 498 -78.78 67.77 69.39
C ASN A 498 -77.77 68.09 68.28
N SER A 499 -77.55 69.36 67.98
CA SER A 499 -76.69 69.82 66.89
C SER A 499 -75.36 70.41 67.39
N GLY A 500 -74.90 70.00 68.59
CA GLY A 500 -73.51 70.13 69.05
C GLY A 500 -73.05 71.53 69.46
N ASP A 501 -73.47 72.57 68.76
CA ASP A 501 -73.19 73.98 69.04
C ASP A 501 -74.13 74.53 70.13
N ASP A 502 -74.30 73.78 71.22
CA ASP A 502 -75.25 74.04 72.32
C ASP A 502 -76.73 74.21 71.89
N ILE A 503 -77.13 73.63 70.75
CA ILE A 503 -78.53 73.63 70.27
C ILE A 503 -79.12 72.21 70.36
N GLY A 504 -80.36 72.10 70.82
CA GLY A 504 -81.09 70.83 70.85
C GLY A 504 -82.59 71.00 70.91
N THR A 505 -83.34 69.99 70.46
CA THR A 505 -84.80 70.03 70.38
C THR A 505 -85.42 68.69 70.80
N THR A 506 -86.61 68.71 71.38
CA THR A 506 -87.32 67.50 71.84
C THR A 506 -88.73 67.45 71.23
N ASP A 507 -89.02 66.41 70.46
CA ASP A 507 -90.36 66.19 69.92
C ASP A 507 -91.16 65.24 70.80
N ILE A 508 -92.15 65.80 71.48
CA ILE A 508 -93.02 65.11 72.43
C ILE A 508 -94.32 64.67 71.73
N ILE A 509 -94.54 63.36 71.63
CA ILE A 509 -95.75 62.80 71.00
C ILE A 509 -96.68 62.20 72.07
N ALA A 510 -97.95 62.61 72.05
CA ALA A 510 -99.00 62.03 72.87
C ALA A 510 -100.03 61.28 72.00
N ASP A 511 -99.93 59.94 71.92
CA ASP A 511 -100.92 59.09 71.25
C ASP A 511 -102.14 58.92 72.18
N LEU A 512 -103.02 59.93 72.19
CA LEU A 512 -104.12 60.05 73.16
C LEU A 512 -105.36 59.24 72.76
N LYS A 513 -105.92 58.50 73.71
CA LYS A 513 -107.27 57.93 73.60
C LYS A 513 -108.29 59.01 73.97
N TYR A 514 -109.07 59.48 73.00
CA TYR A 514 -110.10 60.49 73.20
C TYR A 514 -111.50 59.89 73.43
N LYS A 515 -112.24 60.48 74.37
CA LYS A 515 -113.69 60.31 74.53
C LYS A 515 -114.40 61.51 73.91
N LYS A 516 -115.39 61.23 73.06
CA LYS A 516 -116.33 62.26 72.58
C LYS A 516 -117.29 62.64 73.71
N VAL A 517 -117.30 63.91 74.09
CA VAL A 517 -118.21 64.49 75.09
C VAL A 517 -119.04 65.59 74.41
N PRO A 518 -120.37 65.45 74.29
CA PRO A 518 -121.19 66.47 73.63
C PRO A 518 -121.19 67.77 74.46
N TYR A 519 -120.92 68.91 73.81
CA TYR A 519 -120.84 70.22 74.48
C TYR A 519 -121.86 71.23 73.93
N LYS A 520 -122.29 71.08 72.67
CA LYS A 520 -123.34 71.88 72.05
C LYS A 520 -124.20 70.99 71.18
N THR A 521 -125.51 71.11 71.32
CA THR A 521 -126.47 70.57 70.35
C THR A 521 -127.13 71.77 69.67
N VAL A 522 -127.13 71.79 68.34
CA VAL A 522 -127.80 72.80 67.51
C VAL A 522 -128.98 72.12 66.83
N THR A 523 -130.15 72.72 66.93
CA THR A 523 -131.28 72.41 66.05
C THR A 523 -131.34 73.51 64.99
N GLU A 524 -131.22 73.15 63.72
CA GLU A 524 -131.35 74.13 62.62
C GLU A 524 -132.83 74.37 62.28
N GLU A 525 -133.12 75.40 61.48
CA GLU A 525 -134.51 75.83 61.21
C GLU A 525 -135.36 74.79 60.44
N ASP A 526 -134.73 73.77 59.84
CA ASP A 526 -135.41 72.63 59.20
C ASP A 526 -135.74 71.48 60.18
N GLY A 527 -135.28 71.57 61.43
CA GLY A 527 -135.47 70.56 62.47
C GLY A 527 -134.39 69.48 62.54
N THR A 528 -133.33 69.55 61.72
CA THR A 528 -132.13 68.70 61.90
C THR A 528 -131.39 69.06 63.18
N VAL A 529 -130.70 68.06 63.77
CA VAL A 529 -130.06 68.19 65.09
C VAL A 529 -128.60 67.74 65.02
N GLU A 530 -127.68 68.68 64.91
CA GLU A 530 -126.24 68.41 65.03
C GLU A 530 -125.78 68.45 66.48
N THR A 531 -124.94 67.48 66.86
CA THR A 531 -124.28 67.44 68.18
C THR A 531 -122.78 67.57 68.01
N TYR A 532 -122.24 68.65 68.54
CA TYR A 532 -120.83 68.97 68.54
C TYR A 532 -120.16 68.36 69.78
N TYR A 533 -119.04 67.67 69.57
CA TYR A 533 -118.34 66.92 70.61
C TYR A 533 -116.95 67.50 70.88
N ASN A 534 -116.66 67.77 72.16
CA ASN A 534 -115.30 67.97 72.64
C ASN A 534 -114.60 66.59 72.67
N LEU A 535 -113.34 66.57 72.28
CA LEU A 535 -112.48 65.39 72.43
C LEU A 535 -111.72 65.51 73.74
N VAL A 536 -112.12 64.73 74.75
CA VAL A 536 -111.49 64.72 76.07
C VAL A 536 -110.54 63.52 76.16
N PRO A 537 -109.24 63.72 76.43
CA PRO A 537 -108.30 62.61 76.67
C PRO A 537 -108.72 61.78 77.88
N ILE A 538 -108.78 60.46 77.72
CA ILE A 538 -109.16 59.49 78.77
C ILE A 538 -108.08 58.42 79.01
N GLY A 539 -106.87 58.65 78.51
CA GLY A 539 -105.75 57.74 78.60
C GLY A 539 -104.91 57.76 77.32
N VAL A 540 -104.02 56.78 77.21
CA VAL A 540 -102.95 56.73 76.20
C VAL A 540 -103.02 55.44 75.39
N ASN A 541 -102.57 55.47 74.15
CA ASN A 541 -102.80 54.43 73.17
C ASN A 541 -101.72 53.34 73.16
N GLU A 542 -101.51 52.73 74.33
CA GLU A 542 -100.46 51.75 74.59
C GLU A 542 -100.41 50.62 73.54
N ASN A 543 -99.50 50.75 72.59
CA ASN A 543 -99.13 49.70 71.65
C ASN A 543 -97.75 49.18 72.04
N PRO A 544 -97.61 47.94 72.55
CA PRO A 544 -96.32 47.41 72.97
C PRO A 544 -95.32 47.29 71.79
N ASN A 545 -95.82 47.17 70.55
CA ASN A 545 -95.02 46.97 69.34
C ASN A 545 -94.61 48.25 68.61
N LYS A 546 -95.16 49.42 68.97
CA LYS A 546 -94.81 50.75 68.42
C LYS A 546 -93.67 51.36 69.24
N GLY A 547 -92.71 52.02 68.60
CA GLY A 547 -91.55 52.65 69.26
C GLY A 547 -90.63 51.68 70.01
N PHE A 548 -89.68 52.23 70.75
CA PHE A 548 -88.66 51.51 71.52
C PHE A 548 -88.67 51.97 72.99
N THR A 549 -88.37 51.10 73.94
CA THR A 549 -88.01 51.59 75.30
C THR A 549 -86.67 52.34 75.21
N ILE A 550 -86.43 53.28 76.12
CA ILE A 550 -85.21 54.10 76.11
C ILE A 550 -83.96 53.22 76.21
N ASP A 551 -83.95 52.20 77.07
CA ASP A 551 -82.85 51.22 77.13
C ASP A 551 -82.66 50.43 75.82
N GLN A 552 -83.74 50.03 75.13
CA GLN A 552 -83.62 49.37 73.83
C GLN A 552 -82.99 50.31 72.78
N TYR A 553 -83.44 51.57 72.72
CA TYR A 553 -82.91 52.56 71.81
C TYR A 553 -81.42 52.85 72.08
N LYS A 554 -81.04 53.08 73.34
CA LYS A 554 -79.64 53.28 73.76
C LYS A 554 -78.76 52.10 73.37
N ASN A 555 -79.23 50.87 73.53
CA ASN A 555 -78.49 49.68 73.10
C ASN A 555 -78.34 49.60 71.57
N LEU A 556 -79.40 49.92 70.80
CA LEU A 556 -79.33 49.93 69.33
C LEU A 556 -78.35 51.00 68.82
N VAL A 557 -78.39 52.23 69.36
CA VAL A 557 -77.45 53.30 69.00
C VAL A 557 -76.01 52.89 69.32
N ASN A 558 -75.71 52.51 70.56
CA ASN A 558 -74.33 52.17 70.95
C ASN A 558 -73.76 50.98 70.15
N ASN A 559 -74.57 49.95 69.87
CA ASN A 559 -74.14 48.83 69.04
C ASN A 559 -73.88 49.25 67.59
N TYR A 560 -74.68 50.15 67.03
CA TYR A 560 -74.50 50.67 65.68
C TYR A 560 -73.26 51.56 65.57
N VAL A 561 -73.15 52.59 66.43
CA VAL A 561 -72.07 53.59 66.42
C VAL A 561 -70.70 52.95 66.64
N ALA A 562 -70.61 51.87 67.42
CA ALA A 562 -69.37 51.12 67.58
C ALA A 562 -68.88 50.44 66.28
N ASN A 563 -69.79 50.10 65.35
CA ASN A 563 -69.48 49.27 64.17
C ASN A 563 -70.38 49.56 62.94
N PRO A 564 -70.53 50.82 62.47
CA PRO A 564 -71.50 51.17 61.41
C PRO A 564 -71.30 50.38 60.11
N ASN A 565 -70.04 50.10 59.76
CA ASN A 565 -69.68 49.32 58.56
C ASN A 565 -70.04 47.81 58.63
N GLN A 566 -70.57 47.32 59.76
CA GLN A 566 -71.15 45.97 59.85
C GLN A 566 -72.63 45.90 59.42
N ALA A 567 -73.27 47.04 59.11
CA ALA A 567 -74.66 47.07 58.66
C ALA A 567 -74.91 46.20 57.40
N ASN A 568 -76.09 45.57 57.34
CA ASN A 568 -76.42 44.56 56.32
C ASN A 568 -76.25 45.06 54.88
N PHE A 569 -76.69 46.29 54.57
CA PHE A 569 -76.51 46.89 53.24
C PHE A 569 -75.03 47.10 52.86
N VAL A 570 -74.15 47.45 53.81
CA VAL A 570 -72.69 47.57 53.58
C VAL A 570 -72.07 46.20 53.30
N GLN A 571 -72.47 45.18 54.08
CA GLN A 571 -72.01 43.80 53.90
C GLN A 571 -72.52 43.18 52.58
N ALA A 572 -73.72 43.55 52.13
CA ALA A 572 -74.24 43.17 50.82
C ALA A 572 -73.47 43.85 49.68
N ALA A 573 -73.14 45.14 49.81
CA ALA A 573 -72.32 45.86 48.84
C ALA A 573 -70.89 45.30 48.74
N GLN A 574 -70.28 44.90 49.86
CA GLN A 574 -68.95 44.26 49.88
C GLN A 574 -68.98 42.93 49.11
N LYS A 575 -69.95 42.06 49.40
CA LYS A 575 -70.13 40.78 48.67
C LYS A 575 -70.33 40.98 47.17
N ALA A 576 -70.99 42.07 46.75
CA ALA A 576 -71.15 42.43 45.34
C ALA A 576 -69.83 42.88 44.68
N VAL A 577 -68.94 43.55 45.43
CA VAL A 577 -67.57 43.85 44.98
C VAL A 577 -66.75 42.57 44.88
N ASP A 578 -66.81 41.69 45.88
CA ASP A 578 -66.02 40.45 45.93
C ASP A 578 -66.37 39.52 44.76
N TYR A 579 -67.67 39.36 44.45
CA TYR A 579 -68.15 38.61 43.30
C TYR A 579 -67.75 39.24 41.95
N ALA A 580 -67.84 40.57 41.82
CA ALA A 580 -67.38 41.26 40.62
C ALA A 580 -65.85 41.11 40.43
N GLN A 581 -65.09 41.06 41.54
CA GLN A 581 -63.65 40.87 41.52
C GLN A 581 -63.27 39.44 41.12
N SER A 582 -64.02 38.41 41.55
CA SER A 582 -63.77 37.03 41.09
C SER A 582 -64.03 36.87 39.59
N VAL A 583 -65.10 37.45 39.04
CA VAL A 583 -65.37 37.43 37.59
C VAL A 583 -64.22 38.08 36.80
N VAL A 584 -63.73 39.23 37.25
CA VAL A 584 -62.56 39.90 36.63
C VAL A 584 -61.30 39.04 36.71
N ASN A 585 -61.09 38.31 37.81
CA ASN A 585 -59.94 37.41 37.94
C ASN A 585 -60.05 36.20 36.99
N ASP A 586 -61.24 35.62 36.83
CA ASP A 586 -61.49 34.49 35.93
C ASP A 586 -61.31 34.89 34.45
N ASP A 587 -61.82 36.06 34.05
CA ASP A 587 -61.59 36.64 32.72
C ASP A 587 -60.09 36.91 32.47
N GLN A 588 -59.37 37.41 33.48
CA GLN A 588 -57.93 37.68 33.37
C GLN A 588 -57.12 36.39 33.22
N ASN A 589 -57.46 35.33 33.97
CA ASN A 589 -56.88 34.00 33.80
C ASN A 589 -57.18 33.45 32.38
N ARG A 590 -58.43 33.56 31.93
CA ARG A 590 -58.87 33.09 30.62
C ARG A 590 -58.20 33.83 29.46
N LEU A 591 -57.92 35.12 29.62
CA LEU A 591 -57.16 35.91 28.65
C LEU A 591 -55.72 35.39 28.53
N THR A 592 -55.08 35.01 29.64
CA THR A 592 -53.74 34.41 29.64
C THR A 592 -53.73 33.03 28.99
N GLU A 593 -54.70 32.14 29.27
CA GLU A 593 -54.83 30.85 28.58
C GLU A 593 -54.91 31.01 27.04
N LEU A 594 -55.67 32.01 26.58
CA LEU A 594 -55.87 32.28 25.15
C LEU A 594 -54.63 32.90 24.48
N GLN A 595 -53.84 33.71 25.20
CA GLN A 595 -52.52 34.17 24.74
C GLN A 595 -51.57 32.98 24.53
N ASP A 596 -51.57 32.06 25.50
CA ASP A 596 -50.82 30.81 25.47
C ASP A 596 -51.23 29.91 24.27
N GLU A 597 -52.52 29.86 23.92
CA GLU A 597 -53.03 29.20 22.72
C GLU A 597 -52.61 29.89 21.41
N GLN A 598 -52.63 31.22 21.36
CA GLN A 598 -52.15 31.98 20.20
C GLN A 598 -50.67 31.68 19.92
N ASP A 599 -49.83 31.68 20.95
CA ASP A 599 -48.39 31.53 20.77
C ASP A 599 -48.02 30.10 20.36
N ARG A 600 -48.76 29.09 20.88
CA ARG A 600 -48.73 27.72 20.35
C ARG A 600 -49.14 27.65 18.87
N ALA A 601 -50.19 28.37 18.46
CA ALA A 601 -50.64 28.41 17.07
C ALA A 601 -49.65 29.13 16.14
N GLN A 602 -49.04 30.23 16.61
CA GLN A 602 -48.03 31.00 15.87
C GLN A 602 -46.77 30.16 15.67
N SER A 603 -46.26 29.51 16.72
CA SER A 603 -45.10 28.62 16.65
C SER A 603 -45.28 27.46 15.64
N ASN A 604 -46.50 26.93 15.52
CA ASN A 604 -46.84 25.91 14.52
C ASN A 604 -46.80 26.48 13.08
N VAL A 605 -47.37 27.66 12.85
CA VAL A 605 -47.31 28.37 11.56
C VAL A 605 -45.86 28.67 11.16
N ASP A 606 -45.05 29.17 12.08
CA ASP A 606 -43.64 29.52 11.84
C ASP A 606 -42.80 28.26 11.55
N SER A 607 -43.06 27.16 12.25
CA SER A 607 -42.43 25.85 12.01
C SER A 607 -42.77 25.29 10.62
N LEU A 608 -44.03 25.40 10.18
CA LEU A 608 -44.45 24.99 8.84
C LEU A 608 -43.84 25.87 7.75
N ASN A 609 -43.80 27.19 7.93
CA ASN A 609 -43.14 28.12 7.01
C ASN A 609 -41.64 27.83 6.87
N LYS A 610 -40.95 27.53 7.98
CA LYS A 610 -39.55 27.10 7.97
C LYS A 610 -39.37 25.79 7.18
N ALA A 611 -40.19 24.77 7.48
CA ALA A 611 -40.12 23.47 6.79
C ALA A 611 -40.39 23.60 5.27
N ILE A 612 -41.30 24.50 4.86
CA ILE A 612 -41.52 24.84 3.45
C ILE A 612 -40.25 25.42 2.81
N SER A 613 -39.60 26.40 3.45
CA SER A 613 -38.36 27.01 2.91
C SER A 613 -37.19 26.02 2.82
N GLU A 614 -37.03 25.16 3.83
CA GLU A 614 -36.00 24.11 3.84
C GLU A 614 -36.27 23.06 2.74
N THR A 615 -37.54 22.68 2.52
CA THR A 615 -37.92 21.75 1.45
C THR A 615 -37.74 22.36 0.06
N GLN A 616 -38.03 23.65 -0.12
CA GLN A 616 -37.78 24.38 -1.38
C GLN A 616 -36.29 24.37 -1.75
N LYS A 617 -35.39 24.65 -0.79
CA LYS A 617 -33.94 24.54 -0.97
C LYS A 617 -33.49 23.12 -1.28
N ALA A 618 -34.11 22.10 -0.68
CA ALA A 618 -33.83 20.70 -1.00
C ALA A 618 -34.24 20.33 -2.43
N ILE A 619 -35.37 20.84 -2.93
CA ILE A 619 -35.80 20.70 -4.33
C ILE A 619 -34.80 21.37 -5.28
N GLU A 620 -34.41 22.62 -5.01
CA GLU A 620 -33.44 23.37 -5.82
C GLU A 620 -32.08 22.66 -5.91
N ASN A 621 -31.52 22.26 -4.77
CA ASN A 621 -30.26 21.50 -4.72
C ASN A 621 -30.35 20.17 -5.48
N THR A 622 -31.48 19.46 -5.38
CA THR A 622 -31.67 18.18 -6.10
C THR A 622 -31.76 18.40 -7.61
N ASN A 623 -32.47 19.44 -8.08
CA ASN A 623 -32.50 19.82 -9.49
C ASN A 623 -31.11 20.21 -10.02
N ASN A 624 -30.36 21.00 -9.26
CA ASN A 624 -29.00 21.42 -9.63
C ASN A 624 -28.04 20.22 -9.74
N GLN A 625 -28.17 19.22 -8.87
CA GLN A 625 -27.42 17.96 -8.98
C GLN A 625 -27.85 17.15 -10.21
N ILE A 626 -29.16 16.99 -10.47
CA ILE A 626 -29.66 16.27 -11.66
C ILE A 626 -29.13 16.92 -12.96
N ASN A 627 -29.18 18.24 -13.06
CA ASN A 627 -28.65 18.97 -14.22
C ASN A 627 -27.14 18.76 -14.39
N THR A 628 -26.38 18.77 -13.28
CA THR A 628 -24.93 18.50 -13.28
C THR A 628 -24.61 17.08 -13.71
N ASP A 629 -25.32 16.09 -13.16
CA ASP A 629 -25.18 14.67 -13.51
C ASP A 629 -25.51 14.43 -14.99
N GLN A 630 -26.55 15.07 -15.52
CA GLN A 630 -26.94 14.98 -16.95
C GLN A 630 -25.88 15.60 -17.88
N ILE A 631 -25.32 16.76 -17.52
CA ILE A 631 -24.23 17.39 -18.28
C ILE A 631 -23.00 16.47 -18.31
N GLU A 632 -22.65 15.83 -17.18
CA GLU A 632 -21.53 14.90 -17.15
C GLU A 632 -21.83 13.58 -17.88
N LEU A 633 -23.05 13.05 -17.78
CA LEU A 633 -23.52 11.88 -18.55
C LEU A 633 -23.33 12.10 -20.06
N GLY A 634 -23.65 13.30 -20.56
CA GLY A 634 -23.40 13.69 -21.95
C GLY A 634 -21.93 13.64 -22.34
N LYS A 635 -21.03 14.13 -21.48
CA LYS A 635 -19.56 14.05 -21.71
C LYS A 635 -19.07 12.59 -21.69
N GLN A 636 -19.47 11.80 -20.69
CA GLN A 636 -19.06 10.40 -20.57
C GLN A 636 -19.57 9.56 -21.77
N LYS A 637 -20.78 9.82 -22.26
CA LYS A 637 -21.33 9.22 -23.49
C LYS A 637 -20.52 9.57 -24.74
N ASN A 638 -20.13 10.83 -24.91
CA ASN A 638 -19.30 11.25 -26.04
C ASN A 638 -17.89 10.63 -25.97
N ASN A 639 -17.28 10.60 -24.78
CA ASN A 639 -16.00 9.95 -24.55
C ASN A 639 -16.05 8.45 -24.86
N LEU A 640 -17.11 7.75 -24.42
CA LEU A 640 -17.38 6.34 -24.70
C LEU A 640 -17.41 6.07 -26.21
N SER A 641 -18.16 6.87 -26.98
CA SER A 641 -18.19 6.75 -28.45
C SER A 641 -16.78 6.89 -29.05
N GLN A 642 -16.04 7.94 -28.66
CA GLN A 642 -14.68 8.18 -29.19
C GLN A 642 -13.69 7.04 -28.88
N VAL A 643 -13.76 6.41 -27.69
CA VAL A 643 -12.91 5.25 -27.40
C VAL A 643 -13.38 3.99 -28.10
N GLN A 644 -14.68 3.84 -28.35
CA GLN A 644 -15.24 2.74 -29.14
C GLN A 644 -14.81 2.82 -30.61
N ASP A 645 -14.94 3.99 -31.24
CA ASP A 645 -14.49 4.25 -32.61
C ASP A 645 -12.98 4.04 -32.75
N ARG A 646 -12.21 4.47 -31.76
CA ARG A 646 -10.77 4.21 -31.68
C ARG A 646 -10.44 2.73 -31.51
N LEU A 647 -11.18 1.99 -30.69
CA LEU A 647 -11.02 0.53 -30.52
C LEU A 647 -11.31 -0.21 -31.84
N ASN A 648 -12.39 0.15 -32.53
CA ASN A 648 -12.74 -0.37 -33.85
C ASN A 648 -11.62 -0.09 -34.88
N THR A 649 -11.13 1.14 -34.93
CA THR A 649 -10.03 1.57 -35.82
C THR A 649 -8.72 0.80 -35.55
N LEU A 650 -8.35 0.63 -34.27
CA LEU A 650 -7.14 -0.11 -33.90
C LEU A 650 -7.28 -1.61 -34.20
N THR A 651 -8.47 -2.18 -34.07
CA THR A 651 -8.76 -3.59 -34.42
C THR A 651 -8.62 -3.82 -35.92
N ALA A 652 -9.23 -2.98 -36.77
CA ALA A 652 -9.05 -3.07 -38.22
C ALA A 652 -7.56 -2.91 -38.65
N SER A 653 -6.81 -2.05 -37.95
CA SER A 653 -5.35 -1.90 -38.16
C SER A 653 -4.57 -3.17 -37.76
N GLN A 654 -4.96 -3.84 -36.67
CA GLN A 654 -4.39 -5.12 -36.23
C GLN A 654 -4.63 -6.23 -37.28
N ASP A 655 -5.83 -6.34 -37.82
CA ASP A 655 -6.17 -7.35 -38.84
C ASP A 655 -5.36 -7.17 -40.13
N GLN A 656 -5.18 -5.91 -40.58
CA GLN A 656 -4.33 -5.65 -41.74
C GLN A 656 -2.85 -5.94 -41.46
N LYS A 657 -2.36 -5.70 -40.25
CA LYS A 657 -1.00 -6.11 -39.84
C LYS A 657 -0.83 -7.64 -39.82
N ILE A 658 -1.84 -8.39 -39.39
CA ILE A 658 -1.82 -9.86 -39.41
C ILE A 658 -1.75 -10.38 -40.85
N LYS A 659 -2.57 -9.83 -41.77
CA LYS A 659 -2.48 -10.14 -43.21
C LYS A 659 -1.08 -9.89 -43.76
N ASN A 660 -0.48 -8.74 -43.43
CA ASN A 660 0.86 -8.36 -43.89
C ASN A 660 1.96 -9.29 -43.33
N PHE A 661 1.84 -9.75 -42.08
CA PHE A 661 2.78 -10.72 -41.48
C PHE A 661 2.69 -12.09 -42.16
N ASN A 662 1.48 -12.62 -42.37
CA ASN A 662 1.28 -13.91 -43.03
C ASN A 662 1.85 -13.89 -44.47
N ALA A 663 1.64 -12.80 -45.21
CA ALA A 663 2.21 -12.62 -46.55
C ALA A 663 3.75 -12.54 -46.55
N ALA A 664 4.37 -11.99 -45.49
CA ALA A 664 5.82 -11.98 -45.35
C ALA A 664 6.37 -13.40 -45.11
N VAL A 665 5.71 -14.21 -44.29
CA VAL A 665 6.12 -15.59 -43.97
C VAL A 665 6.06 -16.49 -45.20
N GLU A 666 5.01 -16.40 -46.02
CA GLU A 666 4.94 -17.18 -47.27
C GLU A 666 6.02 -16.75 -48.30
N ASN A 667 6.39 -15.47 -48.33
CA ASN A 667 7.50 -15.02 -49.19
C ASN A 667 8.88 -15.43 -48.66
N GLN A 668 9.08 -15.52 -47.34
CA GLN A 668 10.28 -16.09 -46.72
C GLN A 668 10.48 -17.55 -47.15
N LYS A 669 9.40 -18.34 -47.06
CA LYS A 669 9.37 -19.76 -47.44
C LYS A 669 9.71 -19.97 -48.92
N LYS A 670 9.17 -19.13 -49.83
CA LYS A 670 9.51 -19.14 -51.26
C LYS A 670 10.99 -18.82 -51.52
N ALA A 671 11.55 -17.83 -50.82
CA ALA A 671 12.96 -17.47 -50.95
C ALA A 671 13.90 -18.58 -50.42
N GLU A 672 13.51 -19.30 -49.37
CA GLU A 672 14.26 -20.44 -48.85
C GLU A 672 14.28 -21.64 -49.80
N ILE A 673 13.15 -21.94 -50.48
CA ILE A 673 13.09 -22.96 -51.54
C ILE A 673 14.01 -22.58 -52.71
N ALA A 674 13.90 -21.35 -53.24
CA ALA A 674 14.71 -20.89 -54.37
C ALA A 674 16.23 -20.87 -54.07
N LEU A 675 16.63 -20.59 -52.84
CA LEU A 675 18.03 -20.73 -52.40
C LEU A 675 18.49 -22.19 -52.40
N THR A 676 17.63 -23.12 -51.97
CA THR A 676 17.93 -24.55 -51.90
C THR A 676 18.10 -25.15 -53.31
N GLU A 677 17.25 -24.75 -54.26
CA GLU A 677 17.37 -25.14 -55.68
C GLU A 677 18.65 -24.57 -56.32
N ALA A 678 18.96 -23.29 -56.09
CA ALA A 678 20.18 -22.67 -56.59
C ALA A 678 21.45 -23.33 -56.03
N GLN A 679 21.45 -23.71 -54.76
CA GLN A 679 22.55 -24.46 -54.13
C GLN A 679 22.71 -25.86 -54.79
N SER A 680 21.62 -26.62 -54.93
CA SER A 680 21.68 -27.95 -55.57
C SER A 680 22.19 -27.91 -57.01
N ASN A 681 21.84 -26.87 -57.78
CA ASN A 681 22.31 -26.73 -59.16
C ASN A 681 23.80 -26.33 -59.25
N LEU A 682 24.28 -25.49 -58.33
CA LEU A 682 25.71 -25.21 -58.18
C LEU A 682 26.50 -26.48 -57.81
N ASP A 683 25.98 -27.29 -56.89
CA ASP A 683 26.63 -28.54 -56.46
C ASP A 683 26.74 -29.55 -57.64
N LYS A 684 25.69 -29.65 -58.48
CA LYS A 684 25.71 -30.47 -59.72
C LYS A 684 26.78 -29.99 -60.72
N ALA A 685 26.79 -28.70 -61.06
CA ALA A 685 27.75 -28.16 -62.02
C ALA A 685 29.20 -28.29 -61.53
N THR A 686 29.42 -28.16 -60.21
CA THR A 686 30.73 -28.38 -59.58
C THR A 686 31.22 -29.82 -59.79
N ASN A 687 30.33 -30.81 -59.72
CA ASN A 687 30.68 -32.20 -59.97
C ASN A 687 30.99 -32.48 -61.45
N THR A 688 30.23 -31.89 -62.39
CA THR A 688 30.51 -31.98 -63.84
C THR A 688 31.90 -31.44 -64.17
N LEU A 689 32.22 -30.25 -63.67
CA LEU A 689 33.51 -29.58 -63.85
C LEU A 689 34.70 -30.43 -63.36
N ASN A 690 34.53 -31.15 -62.24
CA ASN A 690 35.57 -32.03 -61.72
C ASN A 690 35.78 -33.24 -62.64
N ALA A 691 34.70 -33.90 -63.08
CA ALA A 691 34.78 -35.02 -64.02
C ALA A 691 35.39 -34.61 -65.38
N ALA A 692 35.12 -33.40 -65.87
CA ALA A 692 35.74 -32.86 -67.07
C ALA A 692 37.26 -32.64 -66.92
N LYS A 693 37.70 -32.15 -65.75
CA LYS A 693 39.13 -31.99 -65.40
C LYS A 693 39.85 -33.34 -65.31
N ASP A 694 39.24 -34.34 -64.68
CA ASP A 694 39.82 -35.69 -64.60
C ASP A 694 39.97 -36.33 -65.99
N LYS A 695 38.98 -36.13 -66.87
CA LYS A 695 39.03 -36.59 -68.27
C LYS A 695 40.10 -35.85 -69.09
N LEU A 696 40.29 -34.54 -68.86
CA LEU A 696 41.37 -33.76 -69.50
C LEU A 696 42.76 -34.29 -69.12
N ASN A 697 43.01 -34.53 -67.84
CA ASN A 697 44.29 -35.07 -67.34
C ASN A 697 44.66 -36.39 -68.02
N ASN A 698 43.67 -37.28 -68.22
CA ASN A 698 43.87 -38.56 -68.91
C ASN A 698 44.23 -38.36 -70.40
N LEU A 699 43.49 -37.51 -71.12
CA LEU A 699 43.74 -37.24 -72.54
C LEU A 699 45.11 -36.57 -72.79
N GLN A 700 45.55 -35.68 -71.89
CA GLN A 700 46.90 -35.10 -71.94
C GLN A 700 48.00 -36.15 -71.75
N SER A 701 47.78 -37.16 -70.90
CA SER A 701 48.71 -38.29 -70.75
C SER A 701 48.78 -39.16 -72.01
N ILE A 702 47.65 -39.38 -72.69
CA ILE A 702 47.58 -40.13 -73.95
C ILE A 702 48.30 -39.38 -75.08
N ALA A 703 48.09 -38.06 -75.18
CA ALA A 703 48.78 -37.18 -76.13
C ALA A 703 50.31 -37.27 -76.00
N LYS A 704 50.84 -37.14 -74.77
CA LYS A 704 52.29 -37.31 -74.49
C LYS A 704 52.83 -38.65 -74.97
N THR A 705 52.09 -39.74 -74.71
CA THR A 705 52.49 -41.11 -75.12
C THR A 705 52.54 -41.25 -76.65
N LYS A 706 51.65 -40.58 -77.40
CA LYS A 706 51.67 -40.61 -78.87
C LYS A 706 52.79 -39.74 -79.47
N ALA A 707 53.15 -38.62 -78.84
CA ALA A 707 54.32 -37.84 -79.24
C ALA A 707 55.64 -38.62 -79.06
N GLU A 708 55.75 -39.41 -77.99
CA GLU A 708 56.89 -40.31 -77.77
C GLU A 708 56.98 -41.42 -78.85
N ALA A 709 55.84 -41.95 -79.31
CA ALA A 709 55.78 -42.93 -80.40
C ALA A 709 56.21 -42.35 -81.77
N VAL A 710 55.88 -41.09 -82.06
CA VAL A 710 56.35 -40.40 -83.28
C VAL A 710 57.88 -40.32 -83.31
N LYS A 711 58.50 -39.94 -82.19
CA LYS A 711 59.97 -39.83 -82.09
C LYS A 711 60.65 -41.16 -82.42
N ASN A 712 60.21 -42.26 -81.81
CA ASN A 712 60.79 -43.58 -82.05
C ASN A 712 60.72 -43.99 -83.53
N ALA A 713 59.61 -43.67 -84.22
CA ALA A 713 59.46 -43.94 -85.65
C ALA A 713 60.37 -43.09 -86.55
N GLN A 714 60.81 -41.91 -86.10
CA GLN A 714 61.82 -41.11 -86.81
C GLN A 714 63.22 -41.75 -86.71
N ASP A 715 63.59 -42.22 -85.52
CA ASP A 715 64.91 -42.82 -85.24
C ASP A 715 65.10 -44.14 -86.02
N GLU A 716 64.04 -44.95 -86.17
CA GLU A 716 64.06 -46.16 -87.01
C GLU A 716 64.22 -45.85 -88.52
N LEU A 717 63.54 -44.82 -89.03
CA LEU A 717 63.63 -44.43 -90.44
C LEU A 717 65.04 -43.94 -90.80
N ALA A 718 65.66 -43.12 -89.95
CA ALA A 718 67.02 -42.65 -90.13
C ALA A 718 68.03 -43.81 -90.17
N THR A 719 67.79 -44.85 -89.36
CA THR A 719 68.63 -46.07 -89.34
C THR A 719 68.54 -46.85 -90.66
N ALA A 720 67.34 -47.03 -91.21
CA ALA A 720 67.15 -47.69 -92.51
C ALA A 720 67.81 -46.90 -93.66
N GLN A 721 67.66 -45.58 -93.66
CA GLN A 721 68.27 -44.70 -94.67
C GLN A 721 69.80 -44.80 -94.67
N LYS A 722 70.43 -44.87 -93.49
CA LYS A 722 71.89 -45.02 -93.37
C LYS A 722 72.39 -46.31 -94.02
N ARG A 723 71.68 -47.44 -93.85
CA ARG A 723 72.08 -48.74 -94.40
C ARG A 723 72.12 -48.75 -95.94
N VAL A 724 71.26 -47.98 -96.62
CA VAL A 724 71.30 -47.82 -98.09
C VAL A 724 72.57 -47.08 -98.53
N GLU A 725 72.96 -46.03 -97.81
CA GLU A 725 74.16 -45.25 -98.14
C GLU A 725 75.46 -46.00 -97.76
N ASP A 726 75.46 -46.77 -96.67
CA ASP A 726 76.61 -47.64 -96.31
C ASP A 726 76.88 -48.70 -97.41
N LEU A 727 75.83 -49.29 -98.01
CA LEU A 727 75.96 -50.23 -99.14
C LEU A 727 76.50 -49.56 -100.41
N LYS A 728 76.11 -48.32 -100.68
CA LYS A 728 76.52 -47.55 -101.86
C LYS A 728 78.01 -47.17 -101.85
N ASN A 729 78.62 -47.03 -100.68
CA ASN A 729 80.02 -46.63 -100.52
C ASN A 729 80.98 -47.79 -100.19
N ALA A 730 80.48 -49.03 -100.14
CA ALA A 730 81.23 -50.20 -99.63
C ALA A 730 82.65 -50.40 -100.21
N PRO A 731 82.92 -50.24 -101.54
CA PRO A 731 84.28 -50.42 -102.08
C PRO A 731 85.30 -49.42 -101.53
N GLN A 732 84.85 -48.20 -101.22
CA GLN A 732 85.69 -47.11 -100.70
C GLN A 732 85.91 -47.25 -99.18
N ILE A 733 84.93 -47.84 -98.47
CA ILE A 733 85.05 -48.23 -97.06
C ILE A 733 86.11 -49.33 -96.90
N LEU A 734 86.10 -50.37 -97.73
CA LEU A 734 87.07 -51.47 -97.67
C LEU A 734 88.52 -50.99 -97.86
N ALA A 735 88.77 -50.06 -98.78
CA ALA A 735 90.09 -49.47 -98.98
C ALA A 735 90.64 -48.79 -97.71
N GLN A 736 89.82 -47.97 -97.04
CA GLN A 736 90.22 -47.24 -95.83
C GLN A 736 90.49 -48.17 -94.64
N VAL A 737 89.80 -49.30 -94.54
CA VAL A 737 89.99 -50.27 -93.45
C VAL A 737 91.28 -51.09 -93.65
N ASN A 738 91.64 -51.43 -94.88
CA ASN A 738 92.90 -52.13 -95.18
C ASN A 738 94.13 -51.31 -94.75
N ASP A 739 94.16 -50.00 -95.02
CA ASP A 739 95.25 -49.11 -94.57
C ASP A 739 95.34 -49.02 -93.03
N ALA A 740 94.19 -49.05 -92.35
CA ALA A 740 94.14 -49.04 -90.88
C ALA A 740 94.66 -50.36 -90.27
N GLN A 741 94.32 -51.50 -90.88
CA GLN A 741 94.77 -52.84 -90.47
C GLN A 741 96.30 -52.98 -90.57
N ALA A 742 96.88 -52.60 -91.72
CA ALA A 742 98.32 -52.65 -91.95
C ALA A 742 99.12 -51.78 -90.96
N LYS A 743 98.53 -50.66 -90.51
CA LYS A 743 99.11 -49.83 -89.45
C LYS A 743 99.01 -50.48 -88.07
N ALA A 744 97.86 -51.06 -87.72
CA ALA A 744 97.63 -51.68 -86.41
C ALA A 744 98.58 -52.85 -86.14
N GLN A 745 98.82 -53.71 -87.14
CA GLN A 745 99.77 -54.82 -87.07
C GLN A 745 101.18 -54.34 -86.65
N LYS A 746 101.67 -53.30 -87.34
CA LYS A 746 103.01 -52.75 -87.14
C LYS A 746 103.21 -52.09 -85.76
N GLU A 747 102.14 -51.57 -85.15
CA GLU A 747 102.17 -51.04 -83.79
C GLU A 747 102.11 -52.14 -82.72
N TYR A 748 101.46 -53.27 -82.98
CA TYR A 748 101.45 -54.44 -82.09
C TYR A 748 102.82 -55.12 -82.02
N ASP A 749 103.46 -55.39 -83.17
CA ASP A 749 104.76 -56.10 -83.21
C ASP A 749 105.86 -55.35 -82.43
N ALA A 750 105.84 -54.01 -82.48
CA ALA A 750 106.73 -53.15 -81.70
C ALA A 750 106.42 -53.19 -80.19
N ALA A 751 105.14 -53.18 -79.79
CA ALA A 751 104.73 -53.25 -78.40
C ALA A 751 105.05 -54.62 -77.76
N LYS A 752 104.85 -55.71 -78.51
CA LYS A 752 105.22 -57.07 -78.10
C LYS A 752 106.71 -57.15 -77.74
N LYS A 753 107.60 -56.71 -78.63
CA LYS A 753 109.05 -56.79 -78.41
C LYS A 753 109.47 -56.10 -77.09
N ALA A 754 108.89 -54.94 -76.78
CA ALA A 754 109.18 -54.21 -75.54
C ALA A 754 108.70 -54.94 -74.28
N ALA A 755 107.58 -55.68 -74.35
CA ALA A 755 107.08 -56.49 -73.24
C ALA A 755 107.96 -57.73 -72.97
N ASP A 756 108.40 -58.41 -74.02
CA ASP A 756 109.30 -59.56 -73.91
C ASP A 756 110.68 -59.15 -73.32
N GLU A 757 111.23 -58.01 -73.77
CA GLU A 757 112.49 -57.44 -73.24
C GLU A 757 112.37 -57.01 -71.76
N ALA A 758 111.21 -56.47 -71.33
CA ALA A 758 110.97 -56.09 -69.94
C ALA A 758 110.88 -57.32 -69.01
N GLN A 759 110.18 -58.38 -69.44
CA GLN A 759 110.09 -59.64 -68.68
C GLN A 759 111.46 -60.31 -68.51
N ALA A 760 112.31 -60.25 -69.53
CA ALA A 760 113.68 -60.79 -69.46
C ALA A 760 114.60 -60.04 -68.47
N GLN A 761 114.25 -58.82 -68.05
CA GLN A 761 114.92 -58.11 -66.95
C GLN A 761 114.36 -58.54 -65.58
N LEU A 762 113.03 -58.66 -65.47
CA LEU A 762 112.34 -59.07 -64.24
C LEU A 762 112.82 -60.44 -63.73
N ASN A 763 112.88 -61.45 -64.62
CA ASN A 763 113.29 -62.81 -64.29
C ASN A 763 114.73 -62.91 -63.73
N LYS A 764 115.58 -61.88 -63.91
CA LYS A 764 116.95 -61.86 -63.36
C LYS A 764 117.02 -61.43 -61.90
N LEU A 765 115.99 -60.72 -61.40
CA LEU A 765 115.93 -60.22 -60.03
C LEU A 765 115.26 -61.23 -59.08
N GLU A 766 114.44 -62.14 -59.62
CA GLU A 766 113.65 -63.11 -58.88
C GLU A 766 114.51 -64.04 -57.99
N SER A 767 115.65 -64.51 -58.51
CA SER A 767 116.62 -65.33 -57.78
C SER A 767 117.19 -64.63 -56.54
N ALA A 768 117.41 -63.32 -56.61
CA ALA A 768 117.93 -62.53 -55.50
C ALA A 768 116.87 -62.32 -54.41
N LYS A 769 115.61 -62.04 -54.82
CA LYS A 769 114.48 -61.88 -53.89
C LYS A 769 114.20 -63.19 -53.13
N SER A 770 114.04 -64.30 -53.86
CA SER A 770 113.77 -65.63 -53.29
C SER A 770 114.84 -66.10 -52.29
N THR A 771 116.11 -65.74 -52.53
CA THR A 771 117.20 -66.02 -51.58
C THR A 771 117.04 -65.25 -50.26
N ALA A 772 116.61 -63.98 -50.32
CA ALA A 772 116.38 -63.16 -49.13
C ALA A 772 115.13 -63.60 -48.36
N ASP A 773 114.01 -63.88 -49.06
CA ASP A 773 112.77 -64.43 -48.48
C ASP A 773 113.04 -65.72 -47.68
N THR A 774 113.91 -66.59 -48.21
CA THR A 774 114.30 -67.84 -47.56
C THR A 774 115.07 -67.61 -46.27
N GLN A 775 115.96 -66.62 -46.22
CA GLN A 775 116.74 -66.29 -45.01
C GLN A 775 115.86 -65.68 -43.91
N VAL A 776 114.91 -64.80 -44.27
CA VAL A 776 113.90 -64.27 -43.32
C VAL A 776 113.04 -65.40 -42.76
N SER A 777 112.57 -66.31 -43.63
CA SER A 777 111.71 -67.43 -43.24
C SER A 777 112.43 -68.40 -42.28
N ALA A 778 113.73 -68.66 -42.50
CA ALA A 778 114.54 -69.50 -41.61
C ALA A 778 114.72 -68.84 -40.23
N ALA A 779 115.11 -67.56 -40.17
CA ALA A 779 115.29 -66.85 -38.91
C ALA A 779 113.98 -66.69 -38.11
N GLN A 780 112.84 -66.56 -38.80
CA GLN A 780 111.51 -66.54 -38.16
C GLN A 780 111.21 -67.90 -37.51
N ALA A 781 111.47 -69.00 -38.20
CA ALA A 781 111.26 -70.35 -37.67
C ALA A 781 112.16 -70.65 -36.46
N GLU A 782 113.40 -70.15 -36.43
CA GLU A 782 114.28 -70.27 -35.25
C GLU A 782 113.76 -69.48 -34.05
N TYR A 783 113.27 -68.25 -34.25
CA TYR A 783 112.67 -67.44 -33.20
C TYR A 783 111.37 -68.04 -32.65
N ASP A 784 110.48 -68.52 -33.52
CA ASP A 784 109.22 -69.15 -33.13
C ASP A 784 109.47 -70.49 -32.39
N ALA A 785 110.51 -71.25 -32.78
CA ALA A 785 110.95 -72.45 -32.07
C ALA A 785 111.55 -72.13 -30.69
N ALA A 786 112.32 -71.05 -30.55
CA ALA A 786 112.81 -70.60 -29.25
C ALA A 786 111.65 -70.19 -28.32
N LEU A 787 110.65 -69.45 -28.84
CA LEU A 787 109.44 -69.09 -28.09
C LEU A 787 108.68 -70.33 -27.62
N ALA A 788 108.58 -71.37 -28.45
CA ALA A 788 107.95 -72.63 -28.08
C ALA A 788 108.70 -73.36 -26.94
N LYS A 789 110.05 -73.34 -26.94
CA LYS A 789 110.85 -73.88 -25.83
C LYS A 789 110.61 -73.11 -24.52
N LEU A 790 110.65 -71.78 -24.57
CA LEU A 790 110.36 -70.91 -23.42
C LEU A 790 108.97 -71.20 -22.86
N LYS A 791 107.95 -71.21 -23.71
CA LYS A 791 106.57 -71.52 -23.32
C LYS A 791 106.44 -72.87 -22.62
N ALA A 792 107.13 -73.90 -23.11
CA ALA A 792 107.15 -75.23 -22.50
C ALA A 792 107.91 -75.29 -21.16
N ALA A 793 108.96 -74.50 -20.99
CA ALA A 793 109.65 -74.34 -19.70
C ALA A 793 108.76 -73.62 -18.67
N GLU A 794 108.08 -72.55 -19.06
CA GLU A 794 107.12 -71.85 -18.20
C GLU A 794 105.98 -72.77 -17.75
N ASP A 795 105.49 -73.63 -18.64
CA ASP A 795 104.37 -74.52 -18.34
C ASP A 795 104.79 -75.67 -17.41
N LYS A 796 106.05 -76.16 -17.49
CA LYS A 796 106.63 -77.04 -16.45
C LYS A 796 106.66 -76.33 -15.10
N LEU A 797 107.19 -75.11 -15.05
CA LEU A 797 107.31 -74.28 -13.85
C LEU A 797 105.94 -73.97 -13.22
N ALA A 798 104.94 -73.65 -14.05
CA ALA A 798 103.57 -73.40 -13.62
C ALA A 798 102.91 -74.67 -13.07
N ASN A 799 103.17 -75.84 -13.66
CA ASN A 799 102.66 -77.12 -13.14
C ASN A 799 103.34 -77.53 -11.82
N ALA A 800 104.64 -77.27 -11.65
CA ALA A 800 105.32 -77.46 -10.37
C ALA A 800 104.72 -76.54 -9.28
N LYS A 801 104.59 -75.24 -9.57
CA LYS A 801 103.98 -74.24 -8.65
C LYS A 801 102.52 -74.56 -8.34
N ASN A 802 101.73 -75.05 -9.30
CA ASN A 802 100.34 -75.47 -9.08
C ASN A 802 100.22 -76.77 -8.27
N SER A 803 101.16 -77.70 -8.40
CA SER A 803 101.19 -78.94 -7.60
C SER A 803 101.43 -78.62 -6.12
N LEU A 804 102.44 -77.78 -5.85
CA LEU A 804 102.70 -77.22 -4.52
C LEU A 804 101.47 -76.46 -3.95
N LYS A 805 100.79 -75.67 -4.79
CA LYS A 805 99.59 -74.91 -4.40
C LYS A 805 98.39 -75.81 -4.09
N LYS A 806 98.15 -76.88 -4.85
CA LYS A 806 97.06 -77.85 -4.59
C LYS A 806 97.25 -78.58 -3.26
N ILE A 807 98.50 -78.94 -2.92
CA ILE A 807 98.84 -79.54 -1.61
C ILE A 807 98.49 -78.59 -0.45
N LYS A 808 98.55 -77.25 -0.66
CA LYS A 808 98.26 -76.23 0.37
C LYS A 808 96.80 -75.76 0.44
N GLN A 809 95.98 -75.95 -0.60
CA GLN A 809 94.67 -75.28 -0.72
C GLN A 809 93.42 -76.15 -0.52
N SER A 810 93.54 -77.37 0.01
CA SER A 810 92.41 -78.29 0.23
C SER A 810 91.45 -77.84 1.38
N VAL A 811 90.82 -76.65 1.29
CA VAL A 811 90.17 -75.93 2.43
C VAL A 811 88.81 -75.19 2.21
N SER A 812 88.76 -73.97 1.62
CA SER A 812 87.84 -72.88 2.09
C SER A 812 86.65 -72.42 1.18
N LEU A 813 85.67 -71.67 1.74
CA LEU A 813 84.26 -71.57 1.28
C LEU A 813 83.49 -70.21 1.57
N ILE A 814 82.63 -69.68 0.63
CA ILE A 814 81.20 -69.12 0.72
C ILE A 814 80.69 -67.63 1.07
N ASP A 815 79.69 -67.10 0.29
CA ASP A 815 78.52 -66.08 0.44
C ASP A 815 78.51 -64.48 0.22
N GLN A 816 77.35 -63.76 0.47
CA GLN A 816 76.74 -62.63 -0.33
C GLN A 816 75.94 -61.43 0.40
N SER A 817 74.80 -60.86 -0.11
CA SER A 817 74.14 -59.52 0.24
C SER A 817 72.61 -59.35 -0.20
N SER A 818 71.74 -58.28 -0.14
CA SER A 818 71.62 -56.83 0.33
C SER A 818 70.15 -56.19 0.19
N THR A 819 69.91 -54.86 0.48
CA THR A 819 68.77 -53.89 0.06
C THR A 819 67.56 -53.46 1.01
N GLY A 820 66.84 -52.31 0.76
CA GLY A 820 65.59 -51.80 1.46
C GLY A 820 65.09 -50.30 1.23
N ALA A 821 63.81 -49.86 1.52
CA ALA A 821 63.25 -48.46 1.31
C ALA A 821 61.83 -48.04 1.94
N THR A 822 61.36 -46.75 1.72
CA THR A 822 59.96 -46.13 1.68
C THR A 822 59.32 -45.26 2.87
N GLU A 823 58.02 -44.78 2.81
CA GLU A 823 57.40 -43.56 3.49
C GLU A 823 55.83 -43.62 3.77
N THR A 824 55.22 -42.75 4.64
CA THR A 824 53.78 -42.21 4.72
C THR A 824 53.46 -41.48 6.09
N SER A 825 52.36 -40.73 6.45
CA SER A 825 51.30 -39.84 5.86
C SER A 825 50.40 -39.12 6.98
N SER A 826 49.34 -38.30 6.70
CA SER A 826 48.46 -37.59 7.73
C SER A 826 46.93 -37.31 7.38
N GLU A 827 46.05 -36.91 8.34
CA GLU A 827 44.54 -36.95 8.28
C GLU A 827 43.72 -35.62 8.42
N PHE A 828 43.61 -35.03 9.63
CA PHE A 828 42.31 -34.60 10.20
C PHE A 828 41.59 -33.32 9.72
N LYS A 829 40.26 -33.42 9.48
CA LYS A 829 39.40 -32.31 8.98
C LYS A 829 38.43 -31.67 9.99
N ARG A 830 38.59 -30.35 10.19
CA ARG A 830 37.69 -29.47 10.98
C ARG A 830 36.71 -28.73 10.06
N ILE A 831 35.45 -28.56 10.47
CA ILE A 831 34.40 -27.88 9.67
C ILE A 831 33.60 -26.92 10.56
N ARG A 832 33.29 -25.69 10.08
CA ARG A 832 32.56 -24.67 10.86
C ARG A 832 31.04 -24.71 10.62
N LEU A 833 30.25 -24.52 11.67
CA LEU A 833 28.80 -24.38 11.60
C LEU A 833 28.39 -22.94 11.26
N THR A 834 27.40 -22.80 10.38
CA THR A 834 26.93 -21.51 9.84
C THR A 834 25.52 -21.14 10.31
N HIS A 835 24.80 -22.13 10.86
CA HIS A 835 23.50 -22.02 11.52
C HIS A 835 23.52 -22.91 12.78
N ASN A 836 22.55 -22.74 13.69
CA ASN A 836 22.39 -23.68 14.81
C ASN A 836 22.01 -25.07 14.25
N ALA A 837 22.57 -26.15 14.81
CA ALA A 837 22.46 -27.49 14.24
C ALA A 837 22.20 -28.57 15.30
N TYR A 838 21.06 -29.26 15.17
CA TYR A 838 20.78 -30.44 15.98
C TYR A 838 21.71 -31.60 15.62
N VAL A 839 22.08 -32.39 16.62
CA VAL A 839 22.79 -33.66 16.45
C VAL A 839 21.77 -34.79 16.33
N TYR A 840 21.93 -35.64 15.33
CA TYR A 840 21.03 -36.76 15.01
C TYR A 840 21.72 -38.11 15.21
N THR A 841 20.91 -39.13 15.50
CA THR A 841 21.28 -40.56 15.42
C THR A 841 21.26 -41.05 13.96
N LYS A 842 21.82 -42.25 13.70
CA LYS A 842 21.66 -42.95 12.41
C LYS A 842 20.19 -43.13 12.00
N SER A 843 19.30 -43.32 12.99
CA SER A 843 17.83 -43.41 12.83
C SER A 843 17.12 -42.06 12.67
N LEU A 844 17.86 -40.95 12.51
CA LEU A 844 17.35 -39.57 12.39
C LEU A 844 16.50 -39.03 13.57
N LYS A 845 16.44 -39.74 14.70
CA LYS A 845 15.99 -39.16 15.98
C LYS A 845 17.05 -38.17 16.50
N ILE A 846 16.61 -37.03 17.04
CA ILE A 846 17.51 -36.03 17.64
C ILE A 846 18.13 -36.59 18.93
N VAL A 847 19.44 -36.44 19.08
CA VAL A 847 20.15 -36.84 20.30
C VAL A 847 19.79 -35.87 21.43
N LYS A 848 19.19 -36.34 22.51
CA LYS A 848 18.99 -35.54 23.73
C LYS A 848 20.29 -35.45 24.55
N HIS A 849 20.47 -34.33 25.24
CA HIS A 849 21.52 -34.15 26.24
C HIS A 849 21.15 -34.87 27.54
N LYS A 850 22.09 -35.01 28.50
CA LYS A 850 21.81 -35.60 29.83
C LYS A 850 20.66 -34.89 30.58
N THR A 851 20.38 -33.64 30.24
CA THR A 851 19.33 -32.80 30.83
C THR A 851 18.02 -32.82 30.02
N HIS A 852 17.72 -33.92 29.31
CA HIS A 852 16.55 -34.19 28.45
C HIS A 852 16.28 -33.20 27.29
N LYS A 853 16.94 -32.05 27.23
CA LYS A 853 16.87 -31.04 26.16
C LYS A 853 17.59 -31.54 24.88
N ASN A 854 17.12 -31.13 23.71
CA ASN A 854 17.70 -31.53 22.42
C ASN A 854 19.14 -31.01 22.24
N THR A 855 20.07 -31.85 21.78
CA THR A 855 21.48 -31.47 21.57
C THR A 855 21.60 -30.53 20.37
N LEU A 856 21.76 -29.24 20.64
CA LEU A 856 21.86 -28.17 19.65
C LEU A 856 23.26 -27.54 19.68
N LEU A 857 24.04 -27.74 18.62
CA LEU A 857 25.30 -27.04 18.40
C LEU A 857 25.01 -25.62 17.89
N LYS A 858 25.64 -24.60 18.47
CA LYS A 858 25.40 -23.19 18.07
C LYS A 858 26.16 -22.84 16.79
N LYS A 859 25.62 -21.87 16.04
CA LYS A 859 26.27 -21.21 14.90
C LYS A 859 27.66 -20.71 15.29
N GLY A 860 28.65 -20.86 14.40
CA GLY A 860 30.02 -20.37 14.58
C GLY A 860 31.01 -21.38 15.14
N HIS A 861 30.56 -22.42 15.86
CA HIS A 861 31.43 -23.47 16.40
C HIS A 861 31.99 -24.39 15.30
N TYR A 862 33.10 -25.07 15.59
CA TYR A 862 33.69 -26.08 14.72
C TYR A 862 33.35 -27.51 15.18
N ILE A 863 32.96 -28.37 14.23
CA ILE A 863 32.89 -29.82 14.41
C ILE A 863 34.17 -30.49 13.90
N LYS A 864 34.65 -31.52 14.60
CA LYS A 864 35.65 -32.47 14.08
C LYS A 864 34.90 -33.52 13.26
N ALA A 865 35.07 -33.52 11.94
CA ALA A 865 34.38 -34.45 11.06
C ALA A 865 35.29 -35.65 10.78
N TRP A 866 34.83 -36.86 11.11
CA TRP A 866 35.64 -38.08 11.01
C TRP A 866 35.89 -38.46 9.54
N ASN A 867 36.89 -39.32 9.31
CA ASN A 867 37.22 -39.92 8.00
C ASN A 867 37.49 -38.85 6.92
N LYS A 868 38.47 -37.98 7.15
CA LYS A 868 38.80 -36.78 6.34
C LYS A 868 37.60 -35.87 6.01
N GLY A 869 36.52 -35.96 6.79
CA GLY A 869 35.27 -35.21 6.60
C GLY A 869 34.31 -35.80 5.55
N LYS A 870 34.29 -37.12 5.34
CA LYS A 870 33.37 -37.79 4.40
C LYS A 870 31.90 -37.53 4.77
N ILE A 871 31.08 -37.21 3.76
CA ILE A 871 29.64 -36.99 3.89
C ILE A 871 28.90 -38.33 3.75
N VAL A 872 27.92 -38.58 4.61
CA VAL A 872 26.99 -39.72 4.52
C VAL A 872 25.57 -39.26 4.21
N THR A 873 24.83 -40.05 3.44
CA THR A 873 23.43 -39.77 3.08
C THR A 873 22.49 -40.71 3.83
N ILE A 874 21.48 -40.17 4.51
CA ILE A 874 20.49 -40.94 5.28
C ILE A 874 19.11 -40.37 4.95
N LYS A 875 18.19 -41.21 4.44
CA LYS A 875 16.86 -40.83 3.90
C LYS A 875 16.94 -39.54 3.07
N GLY A 876 17.73 -39.57 1.98
CA GLY A 876 17.95 -38.44 1.06
C GLY A 876 18.76 -37.24 1.60
N ASN A 877 18.99 -37.16 2.91
CA ASN A 877 19.61 -36.00 3.55
C ASN A 877 21.11 -36.23 3.81
N LYS A 878 21.96 -35.21 3.58
CA LYS A 878 23.42 -35.27 3.73
C LYS A 878 23.88 -34.83 5.13
N PHE A 879 24.78 -35.60 5.74
CA PHE A 879 25.32 -35.37 7.10
C PHE A 879 26.84 -35.56 7.15
N TYR A 880 27.50 -34.89 8.10
CA TYR A 880 28.84 -35.26 8.58
C TYR A 880 28.72 -36.12 9.83
N GLN A 881 29.54 -37.16 9.95
CA GLN A 881 29.69 -37.91 11.19
C GLN A 881 30.71 -37.22 12.11
N ILE A 882 30.30 -37.00 13.36
CA ILE A 882 31.09 -36.29 14.39
C ILE A 882 31.40 -37.16 15.62
N GLY A 883 31.08 -38.46 15.54
CA GLY A 883 31.32 -39.47 16.58
C GLY A 883 30.52 -40.75 16.35
N LYS A 884 30.64 -41.73 17.25
CA LYS A 884 29.80 -42.94 17.24
C LYS A 884 28.32 -42.53 17.39
N ASN A 885 27.49 -42.90 16.40
CA ASN A 885 26.06 -42.59 16.31
C ASN A 885 25.68 -41.09 16.46
N ARG A 886 26.55 -40.16 16.06
CA ARG A 886 26.31 -38.70 16.13
C ARG A 886 26.59 -38.03 14.79
N LEU A 887 25.55 -37.40 14.22
CA LEU A 887 25.52 -36.86 12.86
C LEU A 887 25.00 -35.42 12.85
N VAL A 888 25.57 -34.57 11.99
CA VAL A 888 25.14 -33.17 11.81
C VAL A 888 24.83 -32.89 10.34
N ARG A 889 23.66 -32.30 10.05
CA ARG A 889 23.22 -31.98 8.68
C ARG A 889 24.25 -31.08 7.98
N ALA A 890 24.74 -31.52 6.83
CA ALA A 890 25.80 -30.83 6.08
C ALA A 890 25.37 -29.43 5.60
N ALA A 891 24.07 -29.20 5.38
CA ALA A 891 23.52 -27.88 5.08
C ALA A 891 23.87 -26.82 6.15
N ASN A 892 24.01 -27.23 7.42
CA ASN A 892 24.25 -26.32 8.54
C ASN A 892 25.74 -25.92 8.68
N THR A 893 26.62 -26.41 7.80
CA THR A 893 28.02 -25.95 7.67
C THR A 893 28.25 -25.10 6.42
N VAL A 894 27.22 -24.78 5.63
CA VAL A 894 27.35 -24.02 4.38
C VAL A 894 27.01 -22.55 4.62
N THR A 895 27.93 -21.65 4.30
CA THR A 895 27.72 -20.20 4.41
C THR A 895 27.00 -19.70 3.17
N ARG A 896 25.78 -19.14 3.32
CA ARG A 896 25.17 -18.33 2.25
C ARG A 896 26.06 -17.10 2.05
N LYS A 897 26.60 -16.91 0.83
CA LYS A 897 27.50 -15.79 0.51
C LYS A 897 26.77 -14.45 0.69
N ALA A 898 27.45 -13.46 1.24
CA ALA A 898 26.94 -12.10 1.37
C ALA A 898 26.65 -11.48 -0.02
N LYS A 899 25.70 -10.54 -0.07
CA LYS A 899 25.46 -9.72 -1.26
C LYS A 899 26.71 -8.89 -1.55
N ARG A 900 27.19 -8.91 -2.80
CA ARG A 900 28.29 -8.03 -3.22
C ARG A 900 27.80 -6.59 -3.31
N SER A 901 28.68 -5.62 -3.09
CA SER A 901 28.42 -4.22 -3.42
C SER A 901 28.29 -4.03 -4.94
N TYR A 902 27.76 -2.88 -5.35
CA TYR A 902 27.70 -2.48 -6.75
C TYR A 902 27.79 -0.96 -6.89
N VAL A 903 28.29 -0.49 -8.04
CA VAL A 903 28.18 0.89 -8.50
C VAL A 903 27.10 0.98 -9.60
N LEU A 904 26.56 2.17 -9.85
CA LEU A 904 25.60 2.42 -10.92
C LEU A 904 26.29 3.05 -12.13
N ALA A 905 25.89 2.67 -13.33
CA ALA A 905 26.43 3.25 -14.56
C ALA A 905 25.40 3.32 -15.68
N VAL A 906 25.41 4.43 -16.43
CA VAL A 906 24.58 4.63 -17.62
C VAL A 906 25.33 4.13 -18.85
N VAL A 907 24.66 3.42 -19.76
CA VAL A 907 25.28 2.98 -21.03
C VAL A 907 25.25 4.10 -22.06
N LYS A 908 26.40 4.40 -22.66
CA LYS A 908 26.59 5.47 -23.66
C LYS A 908 25.84 5.18 -24.96
N GLY A 909 25.24 6.22 -25.53
CA GLY A 909 24.56 6.20 -26.84
C GLY A 909 23.11 6.69 -26.79
N ARG A 910 22.40 6.58 -27.93
CA ARG A 910 20.97 6.89 -28.04
C ARG A 910 20.12 5.90 -27.22
N LYS A 911 18.91 6.32 -26.81
CA LYS A 911 17.95 5.49 -26.05
C LYS A 911 17.72 4.15 -26.76
N ASN A 912 17.83 3.04 -26.02
CA ASN A 912 17.72 1.67 -26.55
C ASN A 912 18.81 1.23 -27.57
N HIS A 913 19.90 1.97 -27.78
CA HIS A 913 21.00 1.53 -28.65
C HIS A 913 21.73 0.28 -28.10
N LYS A 914 21.99 -0.73 -28.94
CA LYS A 914 22.57 -2.03 -28.52
C LYS A 914 24.10 -1.97 -28.35
N VAL A 915 24.58 -1.98 -27.10
CA VAL A 915 26.00 -2.05 -26.74
C VAL A 915 26.40 -3.49 -26.41
N ARG A 916 27.43 -4.02 -27.10
CA ARG A 916 27.92 -5.40 -26.95
C ARG A 916 28.45 -5.68 -25.53
N VAL A 917 28.09 -6.83 -24.95
CA VAL A 917 28.71 -7.35 -23.72
C VAL A 917 29.44 -8.67 -23.96
N TYR A 918 30.44 -8.92 -23.11
CA TYR A 918 31.48 -9.93 -23.31
C TYR A 918 31.49 -10.95 -22.17
N LEU A 919 32.03 -12.13 -22.46
CA LEU A 919 32.37 -13.14 -21.45
C LEU A 919 33.71 -12.78 -20.79
N GLU A 920 34.03 -13.45 -19.69
CA GLU A 920 35.25 -13.15 -18.90
C GLU A 920 36.57 -13.45 -19.63
N ASN A 921 36.53 -14.25 -20.70
CA ASN A 921 37.64 -14.49 -21.62
C ASN A 921 37.72 -13.48 -22.79
N GLY A 922 36.89 -12.43 -22.78
CA GLY A 922 36.85 -11.40 -23.81
C GLY A 922 36.13 -11.79 -25.10
N LYS A 923 35.62 -13.02 -25.24
CA LYS A 923 34.76 -13.38 -26.38
C LYS A 923 33.40 -12.66 -26.25
N PHE A 924 32.85 -12.20 -27.37
CA PHE A 924 31.54 -11.53 -27.39
C PHE A 924 30.44 -12.50 -26.97
N ALA A 925 29.59 -12.11 -26.01
CA ALA A 925 28.62 -13.02 -25.38
C ALA A 925 27.31 -13.22 -26.17
N LYS A 926 27.25 -12.78 -27.44
CA LYS A 926 26.03 -12.67 -28.27
C LYS A 926 24.86 -11.96 -27.55
N LYS A 927 25.16 -11.06 -26.61
CA LYS A 927 24.19 -10.33 -25.77
C LYS A 927 24.55 -8.85 -25.66
N TYR A 928 23.58 -8.03 -25.28
CA TYR A 928 23.68 -6.57 -25.30
C TYR A 928 23.18 -5.93 -24.00
N VAL A 929 23.65 -4.72 -23.71
CA VAL A 929 23.01 -3.73 -22.84
C VAL A 929 22.57 -2.53 -23.67
N TYR A 930 21.68 -1.70 -23.13
CA TYR A 930 20.95 -0.71 -23.91
C TYR A 930 21.31 0.73 -23.49
N GLY A 931 21.61 1.59 -24.48
CA GLY A 931 21.92 2.99 -24.29
C GLY A 931 20.83 3.76 -23.52
N GLN A 932 21.27 4.74 -22.71
CA GLN A 932 20.48 5.50 -21.72
C GLN A 932 19.87 4.67 -20.57
N LYS A 933 20.03 3.34 -20.52
CA LYS A 933 19.62 2.55 -19.35
C LYS A 933 20.76 2.46 -18.33
N THR A 934 20.40 2.55 -17.05
CA THR A 934 21.33 2.41 -15.92
C THR A 934 21.44 0.94 -15.52
N TYR A 935 22.67 0.46 -15.27
CA TYR A 935 22.96 -0.89 -14.80
C TYR A 935 23.77 -0.88 -13.51
N LYS A 936 23.51 -1.84 -12.64
CA LYS A 936 24.34 -2.15 -11.46
C LYS A 936 25.56 -2.94 -11.92
N LEU A 937 26.76 -2.55 -11.50
CA LEU A 937 28.05 -3.16 -11.87
C LEU A 937 28.82 -3.59 -10.61
N ALA A 938 29.41 -4.78 -10.61
CA ALA A 938 29.92 -5.45 -9.40
C ALA A 938 31.45 -5.49 -9.27
N GLU A 939 32.17 -5.67 -10.37
CA GLU A 939 33.62 -5.89 -10.40
C GLU A 939 34.23 -5.20 -11.61
N LYS A 940 35.47 -4.69 -11.48
CA LYS A 940 36.30 -4.14 -12.56
C LYS A 940 37.37 -5.17 -12.95
N LYS A 941 37.63 -5.39 -14.24
CA LYS A 941 38.69 -6.30 -14.72
C LYS A 941 39.23 -5.85 -16.08
N THR A 942 40.53 -5.92 -16.27
CA THR A 942 41.16 -5.72 -17.58
C THR A 942 41.13 -7.04 -18.36
N ILE A 943 40.70 -6.99 -19.62
CA ILE A 943 40.62 -8.14 -20.53
C ILE A 943 41.16 -7.69 -21.88
N LYS A 944 42.20 -8.36 -22.40
CA LYS A 944 42.90 -8.00 -23.66
C LYS A 944 43.19 -6.49 -23.77
N GLY A 945 43.88 -5.94 -22.77
CA GLY A 945 44.30 -4.53 -22.72
C GLY A 945 43.18 -3.50 -22.46
N LYS A 946 41.90 -3.89 -22.42
CA LYS A 946 40.77 -2.97 -22.23
C LYS A 946 40.08 -3.21 -20.88
N THR A 947 39.64 -2.14 -20.22
CA THR A 947 38.94 -2.24 -18.92
C THR A 947 37.46 -2.56 -19.13
N TYR A 948 36.95 -3.54 -18.40
CA TYR A 948 35.54 -3.92 -18.38
C TYR A 948 34.99 -3.92 -16.96
N TYR A 949 33.67 -3.78 -16.84
CA TYR A 949 32.93 -3.94 -15.59
C TYR A 949 31.90 -5.06 -15.71
N ARG A 950 31.81 -5.93 -14.69
CA ARG A 950 30.85 -7.04 -14.66
C ARG A 950 29.47 -6.55 -14.22
N ILE A 951 28.45 -6.86 -14.99
CA ILE A 951 27.06 -6.53 -14.67
C ILE A 951 26.60 -7.35 -13.45
N TYR A 952 26.00 -6.67 -12.47
CA TYR A 952 25.57 -7.28 -11.23
C TYR A 952 24.57 -8.42 -11.48
N GLY A 953 24.74 -9.53 -10.74
CA GLY A 953 23.98 -10.77 -10.96
C GLY A 953 24.28 -11.55 -12.25
N LYS A 954 25.14 -11.05 -13.17
CA LYS A 954 25.39 -11.69 -14.48
C LYS A 954 26.89 -12.01 -14.68
N LYS A 955 27.19 -13.07 -15.45
CA LYS A 955 28.57 -13.38 -15.92
C LYS A 955 28.89 -12.63 -17.22
N LEU A 956 28.52 -11.35 -17.30
CA LEU A 956 28.59 -10.51 -18.51
C LEU A 956 29.33 -9.22 -18.19
N TRP A 957 30.22 -8.80 -19.09
CA TRP A 957 31.14 -7.70 -18.91
C TRP A 957 30.88 -6.60 -19.97
N VAL A 958 30.73 -5.35 -19.54
CA VAL A 958 30.60 -4.18 -20.43
C VAL A 958 31.90 -3.37 -20.43
N CYS A 959 32.31 -2.87 -21.60
CA CYS A 959 33.57 -2.12 -21.74
C CYS A 959 33.43 -0.73 -21.09
N ALA A 960 34.43 -0.31 -20.31
CA ALA A 960 34.37 0.94 -19.53
C ALA A 960 34.14 2.18 -20.39
N ASN A 961 34.70 2.23 -21.60
CA ASN A 961 34.50 3.35 -22.54
C ASN A 961 33.10 3.39 -23.20
N LYS A 962 32.19 2.46 -22.88
CA LYS A 962 30.79 2.46 -23.32
C LYS A 962 29.79 2.68 -22.17
N ILE A 963 30.27 3.12 -21.02
CA ILE A 963 29.46 3.53 -19.88
C ILE A 963 29.97 4.87 -19.30
N ASP A 964 29.12 5.55 -18.54
CA ASP A 964 29.51 6.53 -17.53
C ASP A 964 29.15 5.96 -16.16
N LEU A 965 30.11 5.93 -15.25
CA LEU A 965 29.83 5.63 -13.84
C LEU A 965 29.09 6.83 -13.25
N LYS A 966 27.97 6.60 -12.58
CA LYS A 966 27.44 7.59 -11.64
C LYS A 966 28.35 7.54 -10.40
N LYS A 967 28.83 8.71 -9.98
CA LYS A 967 29.42 8.89 -8.64
C LYS A 967 28.34 8.61 -7.60
#